data_AF-L7JU71-F1
#
_entry.id   AF-L7JU71-F1
#
_cell.length_a   1.000
_cell.length_b   1.000
_cell.length_c   1.000
_cell.angle_alpha   90.00
_cell.angle_beta   90.00
_cell.angle_gamma   90.00
#
_symmetry.space_group_name_H-M   'P 1'
#
loop_
_entity.id
_entity.type
_entity.pdbx_description
1 polymer ?
#
loop_
_entity_poly.entity_id
_entity_poly.type
_entity_poly.pdbx_seq_one_letter_code
_entity_poly.pdbx_strand_id
1 'polypeptide(L)'
;MWCNIHDYVETTLKYLLIFESKDEMHNDDYLIFENIQDSGMPGLLNCVEATIPTFSSPHQHCNAYFSDDSREDERVFWTNIHYYYDSLSLNKIYHVPYHDLIQENENIRFKIIRVPMSIGLYQKIRKLILKNVCDFDLENLCVMLNNIFLFDEHGKGSIAYAVCTFLQNNPYLLEEVRKCNENNNDGQLTSSVKLLAEFLFGEVYEAIQFRKYVKLYLTVKLTDSNENHGELSSKSLLYSYYTQIVDPNDLLLEFLFDELRISYEWLNNNRYVLDTKFENIKNKSQYTVIIYKSTSLCNHKNEYRILMQTLNQIKSCKFLMGTNVGELVLKFSNVNILPDLSFLNQISALVMIKCYFCSINFIKKIPIKIKVMMCVSEELSEDFIREIPENVFQVKFVRSNFREYVILPNHIQSITIYDNYIDKNAALILSRESNDITITRTPVKIHPLCIMTKGTVCLITAFDSKFLMKKDQVSGLRSLTLSSSKIDGKMNISGIEVVIFELVELSSRSSVSLCESNKYISISKSSGLFDLKLHIGVDLYFEDNMTLTAWPTVNSTHNTSKIKLANCLFQKTVKFADKYKQIELNCVSTSKNVEIILNTACEKLIVYKCAAIINVKNVKNFDKLTLQFSLSEKNHVKFIGLKSVNHLRLINISREVTSIISLLTAVENVKHLEFRSTYKDEKREDINEYMNVFTRTLSAEEDFERFPDLKSKCLSVKDTKPSIFIYEISDIMVNYILKLLLGKGTFNSVIKLVFISISIDIINCKSFVKMVNLEILQMCARNTTNEFLYNLPAKLKLLNICNSFASKRSWKPKYVIKPSIIVHPHNNLKVLVISSHFLSNITSAFILLPKLEVLRIRYSILLRANPREKTNRLKIRKLIIKCGAYMIRHCEESINKGEMASFINDLKTYVDFDFLKYWIITGPNQSIMVNPKTQEVLKREY
;
A
#
# COMPACT_ATOMS: atom_id res chain seq x y z
N MET A 1 3.90 6.31 -12.41
CA MET A 1 4.66 5.07 -12.13
C MET A 1 4.69 4.27 -13.43
N TRP A 2 5.66 4.49 -14.35
CA TRP A 2 5.53 4.01 -15.74
C TRP A 2 6.77 3.34 -16.37
N CYS A 3 6.47 2.38 -17.25
CA CYS A 3 7.33 1.50 -18.06
C CYS A 3 8.41 0.77 -17.25
N ASN A 4 8.01 -0.28 -16.52
CA ASN A 4 8.96 -1.31 -16.14
C ASN A 4 9.39 -2.02 -17.43
N ILE A 5 10.50 -1.60 -18.04
CA ILE A 5 11.00 -2.18 -19.30
C ILE A 5 11.30 -3.68 -19.17
N HIS A 6 11.40 -4.18 -17.94
CA HIS A 6 11.42 -5.62 -17.71
C HIS A 6 10.13 -6.28 -18.21
N ASP A 7 8.96 -5.64 -18.13
CA ASP A 7 7.67 -6.11 -18.63
C ASP A 7 7.69 -6.30 -20.17
N TYR A 8 8.46 -5.52 -20.93
CA TYR A 8 8.65 -5.77 -22.38
C TYR A 8 9.30 -7.13 -22.69
N VAL A 9 9.99 -7.73 -21.72
CA VAL A 9 10.63 -9.05 -21.80
C VAL A 9 9.88 -10.08 -20.95
N GLU A 10 9.29 -9.65 -19.84
CA GLU A 10 8.68 -10.46 -18.78
C GLU A 10 7.15 -10.59 -18.94
N THR A 11 6.43 -9.56 -19.38
CA THR A 11 4.99 -9.63 -19.64
C THR A 11 4.72 -9.92 -21.11
N THR A 12 4.35 -11.17 -21.35
CA THR A 12 3.65 -11.56 -22.56
C THR A 12 2.17 -11.17 -22.53
N LEU A 13 1.62 -10.54 -21.47
CA LEU A 13 0.18 -10.33 -21.32
C LEU A 13 -0.19 -8.83 -21.19
N LYS A 14 -1.03 -8.31 -22.08
CA LYS A 14 -1.69 -6.99 -21.99
C LYS A 14 -3.20 -7.15 -21.80
N TYR A 15 -3.89 -6.17 -21.21
CA TYR A 15 -5.35 -6.16 -21.06
C TYR A 15 -5.97 -5.24 -22.12
N LEU A 16 -6.94 -5.73 -22.89
CA LEU A 16 -7.65 -4.96 -23.92
C LEU A 16 -9.11 -4.84 -23.48
N LEU A 17 -9.52 -3.65 -23.07
CA LEU A 17 -10.86 -3.31 -22.59
C LEU A 17 -11.72 -2.81 -23.75
N ILE A 18 -12.71 -3.57 -24.19
CA ILE A 18 -13.64 -3.20 -25.28
C ILE A 18 -14.92 -2.63 -24.67
N PHE A 19 -15.21 -1.36 -24.89
CA PHE A 19 -16.38 -0.65 -24.42
C PHE A 19 -17.57 -0.83 -25.37
N GLU A 20 -18.78 -0.71 -24.84
CA GLU A 20 -20.00 -0.78 -25.64
C GLU A 20 -20.13 0.48 -26.53
N SER A 21 -20.26 0.26 -27.83
CA SER A 21 -20.59 1.31 -28.81
C SER A 21 -22.11 1.53 -28.86
N LYS A 22 -22.54 2.79 -28.98
CA LYS A 22 -23.95 3.14 -29.24
C LYS A 22 -24.31 3.02 -30.73
N ASP A 23 -23.32 2.98 -31.61
CA ASP A 23 -23.52 2.91 -33.06
C ASP A 23 -23.31 1.47 -33.56
N GLU A 24 -24.29 0.95 -34.32
CA GLU A 24 -24.22 -0.38 -34.99
C GLU A 24 -23.09 -0.49 -36.02
N MET A 25 -22.42 0.62 -36.33
CA MET A 25 -21.25 0.64 -37.20
C MET A 25 -20.02 0.11 -36.47
N HIS A 26 -19.86 -1.23 -36.46
CA HIS A 26 -18.69 -2.12 -36.27
C HIS A 26 -17.34 -1.63 -35.70
N ASN A 27 -17.32 -0.52 -34.98
CA ASN A 27 -16.12 0.11 -34.49
C ASN A 27 -16.16 0.06 -32.98
N ASP A 28 -15.55 -1.01 -32.46
CA ASP A 28 -15.45 -1.23 -31.03
C ASP A 28 -14.53 -0.16 -30.42
N ASP A 29 -15.06 0.63 -29.47
CA ASP A 29 -14.25 1.46 -28.58
C ASP A 29 -13.38 0.55 -27.72
N TYR A 30 -12.07 0.73 -27.67
CA TYR A 30 -11.24 -0.07 -26.77
C TYR A 30 -10.10 0.72 -26.14
N LEU A 31 -9.72 0.38 -24.89
CA LEU A 31 -8.52 0.85 -24.19
C LEU A 31 -7.59 -0.33 -23.89
N ILE A 32 -6.27 -0.14 -23.85
CA ILE A 32 -5.31 -1.22 -23.57
C ILE A 32 -4.46 -0.89 -22.36
N PHE A 33 -4.47 -1.72 -21.33
CA PHE A 33 -3.70 -1.51 -20.11
C PHE A 33 -2.60 -2.56 -19.97
N GLU A 34 -1.44 -2.16 -19.47
CA GLU A 34 -0.39 -3.11 -19.03
C GLU A 34 -0.76 -3.71 -17.67
N ASN A 35 -1.37 -2.92 -16.78
CA ASN A 35 -1.94 -3.37 -15.52
C ASN A 35 -3.40 -2.92 -15.41
N ILE A 36 -4.30 -3.87 -15.21
CA ILE A 36 -5.74 -3.61 -15.08
C ILE A 36 -6.09 -2.70 -13.89
N GLN A 37 -5.25 -2.65 -12.85
CA GLN A 37 -5.47 -1.76 -11.70
C GLN A 37 -5.43 -0.28 -12.11
N ASP A 38 -4.66 0.07 -13.15
CA ASP A 38 -4.52 1.46 -13.60
C ASP A 38 -5.81 1.99 -14.24
N SER A 39 -6.72 1.11 -14.66
CA SER A 39 -8.05 1.49 -15.15
C SER A 39 -8.96 2.06 -14.04
N GLY A 40 -8.64 1.85 -12.75
CA GLY A 40 -9.56 2.10 -11.64
C GLY A 40 -10.76 1.14 -11.63
N MET A 41 -10.74 0.11 -12.48
CA MET A 41 -11.72 -0.97 -12.53
C MET A 41 -11.08 -2.35 -12.30
N PRO A 42 -10.43 -2.59 -11.14
CA PRO A 42 -9.79 -3.88 -10.87
C PRO A 42 -10.77 -5.06 -10.84
N GLY A 43 -12.06 -4.81 -10.59
CA GLY A 43 -13.12 -5.81 -10.58
C GLY A 43 -13.34 -6.48 -11.94
N LEU A 44 -12.91 -5.84 -13.03
CA LEU A 44 -12.96 -6.42 -14.39
C LEU A 44 -12.23 -7.76 -14.52
N LEU A 45 -11.24 -8.04 -13.66
CA LEU A 45 -10.58 -9.35 -13.65
C LEU A 45 -11.50 -10.50 -13.23
N ASN A 46 -12.48 -10.21 -12.37
CA ASN A 46 -13.38 -11.19 -11.78
C ASN A 46 -14.58 -11.49 -12.68
N CYS A 47 -14.92 -10.58 -13.59
CA CYS A 47 -16.02 -10.73 -14.55
C CYS A 47 -15.66 -11.59 -15.78
N VAL A 48 -14.45 -12.16 -15.83
CA VAL A 48 -13.99 -12.95 -16.98
C VAL A 48 -14.34 -14.43 -16.79
N GLU A 49 -15.60 -14.76 -17.04
CA GLU A 49 -16.00 -16.13 -17.40
C GLU A 49 -15.95 -16.27 -18.93
N ALA A 50 -14.79 -16.67 -19.43
CA ALA A 50 -14.47 -17.21 -20.75
C ALA A 50 -13.14 -16.62 -21.23
N THR A 51 -12.03 -17.30 -20.90
CA THR A 51 -10.86 -17.27 -21.76
C THR A 51 -11.27 -17.89 -23.10
N ILE A 52 -11.66 -17.04 -24.06
CA ILE A 52 -11.73 -17.43 -25.45
C ILE A 52 -10.33 -17.97 -25.83
N PRO A 53 -10.21 -19.20 -26.35
CA PRO A 53 -8.93 -19.74 -26.78
C PRO A 53 -8.31 -18.81 -27.81
N THR A 54 -6.98 -18.73 -27.81
CA THR A 54 -6.18 -18.17 -28.90
C THR A 54 -6.77 -18.55 -30.26
N PHE A 55 -7.45 -17.62 -30.92
CA PHE A 55 -7.87 -17.78 -32.29
C PHE A 55 -6.64 -17.56 -33.19
N SER A 56 -6.17 -18.63 -33.81
CA SER A 56 -5.45 -18.56 -35.08
C SER A 56 -6.40 -19.12 -36.15
N SER A 57 -7.04 -18.26 -36.93
CA SER A 57 -7.76 -18.67 -38.13
C SER A 57 -7.64 -17.61 -39.21
N PRO A 58 -7.47 -18.00 -40.49
CA PRO A 58 -7.25 -17.08 -41.60
C PRO A 58 -8.58 -16.57 -42.12
N HIS A 59 -8.75 -15.24 -42.19
CA HIS A 59 -9.81 -14.64 -42.99
C HIS A 59 -9.21 -13.90 -44.19
N GLN A 60 -9.83 -14.16 -45.34
CA GLN A 60 -9.44 -13.64 -46.64
C GLN A 60 -9.62 -12.12 -46.67
N HIS A 61 -8.59 -11.44 -47.17
CA HIS A 61 -8.60 -10.02 -47.46
C HIS A 61 -9.79 -9.64 -48.35
N CYS A 62 -10.71 -8.83 -47.82
CA CYS A 62 -11.55 -7.97 -48.64
C CYS A 62 -10.84 -6.63 -48.80
N ASN A 63 -10.30 -6.39 -50.00
CA ASN A 63 -9.80 -5.07 -50.40
C ASN A 63 -10.99 -4.13 -50.59
N ALA A 64 -11.26 -3.25 -49.62
CA ALA A 64 -12.11 -2.08 -49.82
C ALA A 64 -11.23 -0.92 -50.32
N TYR A 65 -11.41 -0.55 -51.59
CA TYR A 65 -10.92 0.71 -52.13
C TYR A 65 -11.68 1.86 -51.49
N PHE A 66 -10.99 2.76 -50.79
CA PHE A 66 -11.53 4.06 -50.43
C PHE A 66 -11.04 5.10 -51.41
N SER A 67 -11.99 5.69 -52.13
CA SER A 67 -11.82 6.87 -52.96
C SER A 67 -11.60 8.09 -52.07
N ASP A 68 -10.56 8.85 -52.42
CA ASP A 68 -10.22 10.17 -51.92
C ASP A 68 -11.32 11.15 -52.34
N ASP A 69 -11.98 11.81 -51.39
CA ASP A 69 -12.72 13.04 -51.68
C ASP A 69 -12.56 14.05 -50.53
N SER A 70 -11.94 15.16 -50.89
CA SER A 70 -11.66 16.31 -50.05
C SER A 70 -12.90 17.18 -49.89
N ARG A 71 -13.21 17.61 -48.67
CA ARG A 71 -13.65 19.00 -48.40
C ARG A 71 -13.63 19.31 -46.90
N GLU A 72 -12.98 20.43 -46.62
CA GLU A 72 -12.95 21.14 -45.35
C GLU A 72 -14.36 21.58 -44.95
N ASP A 73 -14.71 21.38 -43.68
CA ASP A 73 -15.47 22.38 -42.93
C ASP A 73 -15.20 22.26 -41.42
N GLU A 74 -14.72 23.36 -40.85
CA GLU A 74 -14.34 23.51 -39.44
C GLU A 74 -15.59 23.54 -38.54
N ARG A 75 -16.03 22.37 -38.06
CA ARG A 75 -16.72 22.23 -36.77
C ARG A 75 -16.27 20.94 -36.12
N VAL A 76 -15.43 21.04 -35.08
CA VAL A 76 -14.95 19.90 -34.28
C VAL A 76 -16.12 19.32 -33.48
N PHE A 77 -16.96 18.52 -34.14
CA PHE A 77 -17.80 17.53 -33.50
C PHE A 77 -16.91 16.34 -33.15
N TRP A 78 -16.90 15.99 -31.86
CA TRP A 78 -16.20 14.85 -31.27
C TRP A 78 -16.90 13.52 -31.62
N THR A 79 -17.13 13.27 -32.90
CA THR A 79 -17.78 12.05 -33.37
C THR A 79 -16.73 11.14 -34.01
N ASN A 80 -16.53 9.97 -33.38
CA ASN A 80 -15.84 8.77 -33.87
C ASN A 80 -14.30 8.73 -33.71
N ILE A 81 -13.81 8.66 -32.47
CA ILE A 81 -12.40 8.38 -32.17
C ILE A 81 -12.27 7.38 -31.00
N HIS A 82 -11.84 6.15 -31.30
CA HIS A 82 -11.57 5.09 -30.33
C HIS A 82 -10.13 5.20 -29.76
N TYR A 83 -9.95 5.13 -28.43
CA TYR A 83 -8.76 5.61 -27.72
C TYR A 83 -7.77 4.51 -27.27
N TYR A 84 -6.51 4.55 -27.69
CA TYR A 84 -5.46 3.71 -27.10
C TYR A 84 -4.93 4.29 -25.76
N TYR A 85 -5.07 3.55 -24.64
CA TYR A 85 -4.48 3.91 -23.34
C TYR A 85 -3.29 3.01 -22.97
N ASP A 86 -2.27 2.86 -23.83
CA ASP A 86 -0.93 2.72 -23.24
C ASP A 86 -0.77 3.91 -22.31
N SER A 87 -0.20 3.64 -21.17
CA SER A 87 0.26 4.53 -20.13
C SER A 87 0.61 5.98 -20.40
N LEU A 88 0.78 6.35 -21.66
CA LEU A 88 1.31 7.59 -22.19
C LEU A 88 0.41 8.18 -23.28
N SER A 89 -0.80 7.63 -23.41
CA SER A 89 -1.81 7.79 -24.46
C SER A 89 -1.39 8.72 -25.57
N LEU A 90 -0.81 8.21 -26.68
CA LEU A 90 -1.31 8.43 -28.04
C LEU A 90 -0.74 7.39 -28.98
N ASN A 91 -1.59 6.46 -29.36
CA ASN A 91 -1.81 6.43 -30.79
C ASN A 91 -3.19 7.06 -31.00
N LYS A 92 -3.28 8.13 -31.81
CA LYS A 92 -4.38 8.13 -32.77
C LYS A 92 -4.01 7.03 -33.75
N ILE A 93 -4.40 5.80 -33.45
CA ILE A 93 -4.45 4.81 -34.51
C ILE A 93 -5.59 5.32 -35.38
N TYR A 94 -5.28 5.71 -36.62
CA TYR A 94 -6.34 5.82 -37.62
C TYR A 94 -6.99 4.46 -37.68
N HIS A 95 -8.23 4.39 -37.21
CA HIS A 95 -9.14 3.25 -37.27
C HIS A 95 -8.47 1.91 -37.59
N VAL A 96 -7.85 1.27 -36.59
CA VAL A 96 -7.47 -0.14 -36.70
C VAL A 96 -8.34 -0.91 -35.71
N PRO A 97 -9.23 -1.77 -36.23
CA PRO A 97 -9.99 -2.68 -35.40
C PRO A 97 -9.09 -3.46 -34.44
N TYR A 98 -9.58 -3.76 -33.23
CA TYR A 98 -8.74 -4.42 -32.22
C TYR A 98 -8.24 -5.81 -32.65
N HIS A 99 -8.92 -6.47 -33.60
CA HIS A 99 -8.51 -7.75 -34.18
C HIS A 99 -7.24 -7.60 -35.03
N ASP A 100 -7.16 -6.57 -35.87
CA ASP A 100 -5.97 -6.23 -36.64
C ASP A 100 -4.81 -5.85 -35.72
N LEU A 101 -5.10 -5.15 -34.61
CA LEU A 101 -4.09 -4.86 -33.60
C LEU A 101 -3.51 -6.12 -32.96
N ILE A 102 -4.33 -7.13 -32.66
CA ILE A 102 -3.86 -8.41 -32.12
C ILE A 102 -3.00 -9.13 -33.16
N GLN A 103 -3.44 -9.14 -34.43
CA GLN A 103 -2.73 -9.78 -35.53
C GLN A 103 -1.38 -9.10 -35.83
N GLU A 104 -1.30 -7.77 -35.78
CA GLU A 104 -0.05 -7.02 -35.94
C GLU A 104 0.96 -7.26 -34.79
N ASN A 105 0.50 -7.82 -33.66
CA ASN A 105 1.28 -7.99 -32.44
C ASN A 105 1.31 -9.45 -31.96
N GLU A 106 1.60 -10.40 -32.87
CA GLU A 106 1.65 -11.85 -32.59
C GLU A 106 2.50 -12.27 -31.38
N ASN A 107 3.50 -11.45 -31.01
CA ASN A 107 4.39 -11.72 -29.87
C ASN A 107 3.81 -11.28 -28.51
N ILE A 108 2.62 -10.68 -28.48
CA ILE A 108 1.94 -10.17 -27.28
C ILE A 108 0.64 -10.95 -27.11
N ARG A 109 0.46 -11.58 -25.95
CA ARG A 109 -0.84 -12.13 -25.55
C ARG A 109 -1.71 -10.98 -25.06
N PHE A 110 -2.93 -10.90 -25.56
CA PHE A 110 -3.93 -9.99 -25.06
C PHE A 110 -4.96 -10.75 -24.23
N LYS A 111 -5.32 -10.22 -23.08
CA LYS A 111 -6.53 -10.58 -22.35
C LYS A 111 -7.59 -9.55 -22.71
N ILE A 112 -8.51 -9.95 -23.57
CA ILE A 112 -9.62 -9.11 -23.99
C ILE A 112 -10.69 -9.16 -22.89
N ILE A 113 -11.21 -8.01 -22.51
CA ILE A 113 -12.26 -7.85 -21.51
C ILE A 113 -13.28 -6.90 -22.11
N ARG A 114 -14.54 -7.32 -22.20
CA ARG A 114 -15.63 -6.41 -22.59
C ARG A 114 -16.06 -5.61 -21.36
N VAL A 115 -16.13 -4.31 -21.52
CA VAL A 115 -16.56 -3.35 -20.51
C VAL A 115 -18.00 -2.96 -20.86
N PRO A 116 -18.96 -3.26 -19.96
CA PRO A 116 -20.40 -3.04 -20.20
C PRO A 116 -20.81 -1.56 -20.00
N MET A 117 -20.06 -0.63 -20.61
CA MET A 117 -20.40 0.80 -20.65
C MET A 117 -19.68 1.47 -21.81
N SER A 118 -20.13 2.65 -22.20
CA SER A 118 -19.44 3.47 -23.20
C SER A 118 -18.16 4.08 -22.66
N ILE A 119 -17.19 4.32 -23.54
CA ILE A 119 -15.94 4.98 -23.18
C ILE A 119 -16.18 6.40 -22.64
N GLY A 120 -17.19 7.10 -23.15
CA GLY A 120 -17.57 8.45 -22.70
C GLY A 120 -18.03 8.47 -21.25
N LEU A 121 -18.84 7.48 -20.84
CA LEU A 121 -19.25 7.32 -19.44
C LEU A 121 -18.06 6.99 -18.55
N TYR A 122 -17.21 6.06 -18.95
CA TYR A 122 -15.98 5.75 -18.22
C TYR A 122 -15.11 7.00 -17.99
N GLN A 123 -14.94 7.85 -19.00
CA GLN A 123 -14.21 9.12 -18.87
C GLN A 123 -14.89 10.10 -17.91
N LYS A 124 -16.22 10.21 -17.91
CA LYS A 124 -16.96 11.02 -16.92
C LYS A 124 -16.70 10.52 -15.49
N ILE A 125 -16.73 9.20 -15.27
CA ILE A 125 -16.46 8.60 -13.96
C ILE A 125 -15.01 8.90 -13.51
N ARG A 126 -14.03 8.79 -14.42
CA ARG A 126 -12.63 9.12 -14.13
C ARG A 126 -12.44 10.59 -13.76
N LYS A 127 -13.21 11.51 -14.37
CA LYS A 127 -13.20 12.94 -14.00
C LYS A 127 -13.82 13.19 -12.62
N LEU A 128 -14.87 12.45 -12.26
CA LEU A 128 -15.52 12.55 -10.96
C LEU A 128 -14.56 12.16 -9.81
N ILE A 129 -13.72 11.14 -10.02
CA ILE A 129 -12.66 10.73 -9.08
C ILE A 129 -11.68 11.87 -8.79
N LEU A 130 -11.46 12.79 -9.74
CA LEU A 130 -10.59 13.96 -9.61
C LEU A 130 -11.29 15.18 -8.98
N LYS A 131 -12.46 15.00 -8.34
CA LYS A 131 -13.28 16.04 -7.69
C LYS A 131 -13.83 17.13 -8.62
N ASN A 132 -13.99 16.83 -9.91
CA ASN A 132 -14.68 17.73 -10.84
C ASN A 132 -16.19 17.46 -10.85
N VAL A 133 -17.01 18.53 -10.93
CA VAL A 133 -18.46 18.42 -11.16
C VAL A 133 -18.69 17.93 -12.59
N CYS A 134 -19.45 16.85 -12.74
CA CYS A 134 -19.83 16.29 -14.04
C CYS A 134 -21.34 16.10 -14.07
N ASP A 135 -21.97 16.44 -15.20
CA ASP A 135 -23.39 16.22 -15.41
C ASP A 135 -23.63 14.78 -15.90
N PHE A 136 -24.45 14.07 -15.13
CA PHE A 136 -24.93 12.73 -15.45
C PHE A 136 -26.43 12.81 -15.74
N ASP A 137 -26.85 12.11 -16.79
CA ASP A 137 -28.27 11.83 -17.05
C ASP A 137 -28.67 10.50 -16.39
N LEU A 138 -29.96 10.20 -16.44
CA LEU A 138 -30.53 8.99 -15.85
C LEU A 138 -29.93 7.69 -16.44
N GLU A 139 -29.66 7.66 -17.75
CA GLU A 139 -29.09 6.51 -18.44
C GLU A 139 -27.66 6.22 -17.93
N ASN A 140 -26.83 7.27 -17.82
CA ASN A 140 -25.47 7.17 -17.31
C ASN A 140 -25.44 6.60 -15.88
N LEU A 141 -26.36 7.04 -15.00
CA LEU A 141 -26.44 6.54 -13.63
C LEU A 141 -26.84 5.07 -13.57
N CYS A 142 -27.78 4.64 -14.41
CA CYS A 142 -28.20 3.24 -14.48
C CYS A 142 -27.04 2.32 -14.87
N VAL A 143 -26.25 2.72 -15.89
CA VAL A 143 -25.07 1.97 -16.30
C VAL A 143 -23.99 1.97 -15.21
N MET A 144 -23.79 3.09 -14.49
CA MET A 144 -22.85 3.15 -13.36
C MET A 144 -23.25 2.20 -12.22
N LEU A 145 -24.54 2.13 -11.88
CA LEU A 145 -25.06 1.28 -10.82
C LEU A 145 -24.91 -0.21 -11.14
N ASN A 146 -25.30 -0.63 -12.35
CA ASN A 146 -25.14 -2.01 -12.82
C ASN A 146 -23.69 -2.49 -12.77
N ASN A 147 -22.75 -1.56 -12.90
CA ASN A 147 -21.33 -1.85 -13.02
C ASN A 147 -20.49 -1.35 -11.83
N ILE A 148 -21.12 -1.01 -10.71
CA ILE A 148 -20.44 -0.40 -9.56
C ILE A 148 -19.32 -1.28 -9.00
N PHE A 149 -19.45 -2.60 -9.09
CA PHE A 149 -18.46 -3.57 -8.61
C PHE A 149 -17.20 -3.69 -9.47
N LEU A 150 -17.23 -3.15 -10.69
CA LEU A 150 -16.05 -3.11 -11.54
C LEU A 150 -14.99 -2.17 -10.95
N PHE A 151 -15.43 -1.09 -10.28
CA PHE A 151 -14.58 -0.01 -9.80
C PHE A 151 -13.86 -0.33 -8.48
N ASP A 152 -12.76 0.38 -8.24
CA ASP A 152 -12.11 0.40 -6.93
C ASP A 152 -12.96 1.11 -5.86
N GLU A 153 -12.52 1.07 -4.60
CA GLU A 153 -13.23 1.66 -3.46
C GLU A 153 -13.50 3.17 -3.62
N HIS A 154 -12.56 3.91 -4.22
CA HIS A 154 -12.75 5.33 -4.46
C HIS A 154 -13.80 5.57 -5.56
N GLY A 155 -13.72 4.81 -6.67
CA GLY A 155 -14.69 4.88 -7.76
C GLY A 155 -16.10 4.55 -7.30
N LYS A 156 -16.26 3.52 -6.46
CA LYS A 156 -17.55 3.16 -5.83
C LYS A 156 -18.12 4.31 -4.99
N GLY A 157 -17.28 4.95 -4.16
CA GLY A 157 -17.67 6.11 -3.38
C GLY A 157 -18.08 7.31 -4.23
N SER A 158 -17.34 7.59 -5.32
CA SER A 158 -17.67 8.64 -6.27
C SER A 158 -19.01 8.38 -6.98
N ILE A 159 -19.26 7.15 -7.44
CA ILE A 159 -20.52 6.75 -8.07
C ILE A 159 -21.69 6.96 -7.10
N ALA A 160 -21.55 6.49 -5.86
CA ALA A 160 -22.57 6.68 -4.82
C ALA A 160 -22.90 8.16 -4.60
N TYR A 161 -21.87 9.02 -4.54
CA TYR A 161 -22.06 10.47 -4.42
C TYR A 161 -22.81 11.09 -5.61
N ALA A 162 -22.44 10.72 -6.85
CA ALA A 162 -23.09 11.23 -8.05
C ALA A 162 -24.58 10.84 -8.12
N VAL A 163 -24.89 9.56 -7.84
CA VAL A 163 -26.28 9.07 -7.81
C VAL A 163 -27.09 9.83 -6.75
N CYS A 164 -26.58 9.96 -5.53
CA CYS A 164 -27.29 10.69 -4.47
C CYS A 164 -27.48 12.17 -4.81
N THR A 165 -26.45 12.84 -5.33
CA THR A 165 -26.55 14.25 -5.70
C THR A 165 -27.60 14.46 -6.80
N PHE A 166 -27.62 13.58 -7.81
CA PHE A 166 -28.61 13.64 -8.88
C PHE A 166 -30.03 13.44 -8.36
N LEU A 167 -30.28 12.43 -7.53
CA LEU A 167 -31.61 12.17 -6.97
C LEU A 167 -32.08 13.29 -6.05
N GLN A 168 -31.19 13.86 -5.24
CA GLN A 168 -31.51 14.99 -4.35
C GLN A 168 -31.93 16.25 -5.15
N ASN A 169 -31.41 16.41 -6.37
CA ASN A 169 -31.76 17.52 -7.26
C ASN A 169 -32.97 17.23 -8.17
N ASN A 170 -33.51 16.01 -8.19
CA ASN A 170 -34.60 15.58 -9.06
C ASN A 170 -35.77 14.96 -8.25
N PRO A 171 -36.54 15.76 -7.49
CA PRO A 171 -37.58 15.27 -6.58
C PRO A 171 -38.66 14.42 -7.24
N TYR A 172 -39.14 14.84 -8.43
CA TYR A 172 -40.19 14.11 -9.15
C TYR A 172 -39.76 12.70 -9.54
N LEU A 173 -38.52 12.54 -10.01
CA LEU A 173 -37.97 11.22 -10.33
C LEU A 173 -37.89 10.33 -9.09
N LEU A 174 -37.43 10.87 -7.95
CA LEU A 174 -37.38 10.07 -6.73
C LEU A 174 -38.78 9.66 -6.25
N GLU A 175 -39.79 10.51 -6.42
CA GLU A 175 -41.18 10.15 -6.13
C GLU A 175 -41.69 9.02 -7.04
N GLU A 176 -41.38 9.06 -8.33
CA GLU A 176 -41.68 7.96 -9.26
C GLU A 176 -40.99 6.65 -8.85
N VAL A 177 -39.71 6.73 -8.46
CA VAL A 177 -38.94 5.57 -7.97
C VAL A 177 -39.53 5.00 -6.67
N ARG A 178 -40.03 5.86 -5.76
CA ARG A 178 -40.73 5.43 -4.54
C ARG A 178 -42.06 4.73 -4.87
N LYS A 179 -42.88 5.31 -5.76
CA LYS A 179 -44.15 4.71 -6.23
C LYS A 179 -43.93 3.34 -6.88
N CYS A 180 -42.86 3.21 -7.67
CA CYS A 180 -42.45 1.94 -8.28
C CYS A 180 -42.24 0.83 -7.25
N ASN A 181 -41.64 1.15 -6.10
CA ASN A 181 -41.38 0.17 -5.03
C ASN A 181 -42.65 -0.19 -4.24
N GLU A 182 -43.63 0.72 -4.15
CA GLU A 182 -44.90 0.44 -3.46
C GLU A 182 -45.90 -0.35 -4.34
N ASN A 183 -45.88 -0.14 -5.66
CA ASN A 183 -46.82 -0.76 -6.61
C ASN A 183 -46.09 -1.59 -7.69
N ASN A 184 -45.80 -2.87 -7.41
CA ASN A 184 -45.13 -3.78 -8.35
C ASN A 184 -45.90 -4.06 -9.67
N ASN A 185 -47.16 -3.60 -9.80
CA ASN A 185 -48.08 -3.96 -10.90
C ASN A 185 -48.31 -2.87 -11.96
N ASP A 186 -47.67 -1.69 -11.86
CA ASP A 186 -47.85 -0.65 -12.88
C ASP A 186 -46.98 -0.92 -14.12
N GLY A 187 -47.62 -1.45 -15.17
CA GLY A 187 -47.00 -1.79 -16.46
C GLY A 187 -46.47 -0.61 -17.28
N GLN A 188 -46.45 0.61 -16.76
CA GLN A 188 -46.04 1.83 -17.48
C GLN A 188 -44.69 2.44 -17.04
N LEU A 189 -44.00 1.87 -16.06
CA LEU A 189 -42.72 2.44 -15.58
C LEU A 189 -41.52 2.03 -16.43
N THR A 190 -40.63 2.98 -16.70
CA THR A 190 -39.39 2.75 -17.48
C THR A 190 -38.43 1.80 -16.75
N SER A 191 -37.61 1.07 -17.51
CA SER A 191 -36.60 0.15 -16.94
C SER A 191 -35.62 0.87 -16.00
N SER A 192 -35.24 2.11 -16.30
CA SER A 192 -34.34 2.92 -15.48
C SER A 192 -34.91 3.26 -14.10
N VAL A 193 -36.21 3.57 -14.01
CA VAL A 193 -36.89 3.85 -12.73
C VAL A 193 -36.95 2.58 -11.87
N LYS A 194 -37.27 1.43 -12.49
CA LYS A 194 -37.25 0.13 -11.81
C LYS A 194 -35.87 -0.22 -11.27
N LEU A 195 -34.82 0.02 -12.05
CA LEU A 195 -33.44 -0.24 -11.63
C LEU A 195 -33.04 0.64 -10.43
N LEU A 196 -33.35 1.93 -10.47
CA LEU A 196 -33.11 2.81 -9.33
C LEU A 196 -33.89 2.36 -8.10
N ALA A 197 -35.14 1.94 -8.26
CA ALA A 197 -35.95 1.41 -7.16
C ALA A 197 -35.30 0.16 -6.55
N GLU A 198 -34.79 -0.74 -7.39
CA GLU A 198 -34.07 -1.94 -6.96
C GLU A 198 -32.79 -1.61 -6.17
N PHE A 199 -31.96 -0.69 -6.64
CA PHE A 199 -30.74 -0.31 -5.91
C PHE A 199 -31.04 0.43 -4.59
N LEU A 200 -32.06 1.29 -4.57
CA LEU A 200 -32.43 2.07 -3.40
C LEU A 200 -33.20 1.27 -2.35
N PHE A 201 -34.09 0.36 -2.77
CA PHE A 201 -35.04 -0.33 -1.88
C PHE A 201 -35.01 -1.86 -1.95
N GLY A 202 -34.40 -2.42 -2.99
CA GLY A 202 -34.30 -3.87 -3.19
C GLY A 202 -33.37 -4.56 -2.19
N GLU A 203 -33.55 -5.87 -2.05
CA GLU A 203 -32.77 -6.74 -1.14
C GLU A 203 -31.70 -7.56 -1.84
N VAL A 204 -31.48 -7.30 -3.12
CA VAL A 204 -30.42 -7.95 -3.89
C VAL A 204 -29.05 -7.49 -3.37
N TYR A 205 -28.05 -8.36 -3.49
CA TYR A 205 -26.71 -8.11 -2.95
C TYR A 205 -26.13 -6.77 -3.44
N GLU A 206 -26.33 -6.47 -4.72
CA GLU A 206 -25.90 -5.25 -5.41
C GLU A 206 -26.47 -3.99 -4.75
N ALA A 207 -27.77 -4.01 -4.47
CA ALA A 207 -28.49 -2.94 -3.80
C ALA A 207 -28.01 -2.72 -2.36
N ILE A 208 -27.79 -3.82 -1.63
CA ILE A 208 -27.25 -3.77 -0.26
C ILE A 208 -25.85 -3.14 -0.24
N GLN A 209 -24.98 -3.51 -1.18
CA GLN A 209 -23.64 -2.93 -1.26
C GLN A 209 -23.66 -1.47 -1.69
N PHE A 210 -24.53 -1.08 -2.64
CA PHE A 210 -24.71 0.32 -3.00
C PHE A 210 -25.07 1.18 -1.79
N ARG A 211 -26.10 0.78 -1.03
CA ARG A 211 -26.48 1.48 0.21
C ARG A 211 -25.34 1.52 1.22
N LYS A 212 -24.56 0.44 1.32
CA LYS A 212 -23.35 0.41 2.15
C LYS A 212 -22.29 1.42 1.67
N TYR A 213 -22.08 1.59 0.37
CA TYR A 213 -21.16 2.59 -0.16
C TYR A 213 -21.66 4.02 0.11
N VAL A 214 -22.95 4.29 -0.08
CA VAL A 214 -23.55 5.59 0.31
C VAL A 214 -23.24 5.87 1.79
N LYS A 215 -23.53 4.91 2.66
CA LYS A 215 -23.28 4.99 4.11
C LYS A 215 -21.81 5.23 4.47
N LEU A 216 -20.88 4.59 3.79
CA LEU A 216 -19.45 4.70 4.09
C LEU A 216 -18.82 6.01 3.59
N TYR A 217 -19.23 6.48 2.41
CA TYR A 217 -18.51 7.53 1.68
C TYR A 217 -19.19 8.91 1.74
N LEU A 218 -20.49 8.97 2.08
CA LEU A 218 -21.28 10.20 2.06
C LEU A 218 -21.69 10.67 3.47
N THR A 219 -21.65 11.98 3.68
CA THR A 219 -22.20 12.66 4.86
C THR A 219 -23.07 13.83 4.40
N VAL A 220 -24.29 13.93 4.93
CA VAL A 220 -25.21 15.04 4.62
C VAL A 220 -25.33 15.93 5.85
N LYS A 221 -24.93 17.19 5.72
CA LYS A 221 -25.10 18.22 6.74
C LYS A 221 -26.43 18.93 6.52
N LEU A 222 -27.23 18.98 7.57
CA LEU A 222 -28.52 19.65 7.61
C LEU A 222 -28.34 20.98 8.33
N THR A 223 -28.52 22.10 7.63
CA THR A 223 -28.33 23.43 8.22
C THR A 223 -29.67 24.14 8.29
N ASP A 224 -30.10 24.56 9.48
CA ASP A 224 -31.31 25.37 9.65
C ASP A 224 -31.05 26.87 9.40
N SER A 225 -32.11 27.67 9.42
CA SER A 225 -32.03 29.13 9.22
C SER A 225 -31.21 29.88 10.28
N ASN A 226 -30.95 29.24 11.42
CA ASN A 226 -30.15 29.77 12.52
C ASN A 226 -28.72 29.19 12.52
N GLU A 227 -28.30 28.57 11.42
CA GLU A 227 -27.01 27.89 11.27
C GLU A 227 -26.76 26.76 12.28
N ASN A 228 -27.81 26.21 12.91
CA ASN A 228 -27.65 24.99 13.68
C ASN A 228 -27.51 23.81 12.74
N HIS A 229 -26.69 22.84 13.13
CA HIS A 229 -26.36 21.71 12.27
C HIS A 229 -26.89 20.39 12.81
N GLY A 230 -27.61 19.68 11.95
CA GLY A 230 -27.79 18.23 12.00
C GLY A 230 -26.83 17.54 11.02
N GLU A 231 -26.60 16.24 11.22
CA GLU A 231 -25.76 15.44 10.33
C GLU A 231 -26.38 14.06 10.15
N LEU A 232 -26.50 13.63 8.89
CA LEU A 232 -26.82 12.27 8.50
C LEU A 232 -25.56 11.58 8.00
N SER A 233 -25.27 10.43 8.60
CA SER A 233 -24.13 9.61 8.23
C SER A 233 -24.39 8.15 8.56
N SER A 234 -23.37 7.31 8.40
CA SER A 234 -23.39 5.95 8.90
C SER A 234 -22.64 5.83 10.22
N LYS A 235 -23.03 4.84 11.02
CA LYS A 235 -22.35 4.43 12.26
C LYS A 235 -20.83 4.22 12.12
N SER A 236 -20.36 3.86 10.92
CA SER A 236 -18.95 3.57 10.62
C SER A 236 -18.23 4.78 10.00
N LEU A 237 -17.78 5.73 10.84
CA LEU A 237 -17.06 6.96 10.46
C LEU A 237 -15.62 6.76 9.94
N LEU A 238 -15.27 5.62 9.36
CA LEU A 238 -13.88 5.35 9.01
C LEU A 238 -13.36 6.28 7.89
N TYR A 239 -14.19 6.71 6.94
CA TYR A 239 -13.75 7.53 5.80
C TYR A 239 -14.87 8.36 5.12
N SER A 240 -15.32 9.48 5.68
CA SER A 240 -16.19 10.40 4.92
C SER A 240 -15.37 11.23 3.92
N TYR A 241 -15.53 10.94 2.62
CA TYR A 241 -14.80 11.65 1.55
C TYR A 241 -15.65 12.76 0.92
N TYR A 242 -16.96 12.63 0.94
CA TYR A 242 -17.90 13.56 0.32
C TYR A 242 -18.88 14.12 1.35
N THR A 243 -19.06 15.43 1.35
CA THR A 243 -20.03 16.13 2.20
C THR A 243 -20.98 16.95 1.35
N GLN A 244 -22.27 16.74 1.55
CA GLN A 244 -23.34 17.54 0.94
C GLN A 244 -24.00 18.39 2.02
N ILE A 245 -24.35 19.64 1.70
CA ILE A 245 -25.10 20.53 2.60
C ILE A 245 -26.49 20.70 2.01
N VAL A 246 -27.53 20.47 2.83
CA VAL A 246 -28.93 20.48 2.39
C VAL A 246 -29.79 21.16 3.47
N ASP A 247 -30.82 21.91 3.05
CA ASP A 247 -31.85 22.39 3.97
C ASP A 247 -32.67 21.19 4.48
N PRO A 248 -32.94 21.07 5.80
CA PRO A 248 -33.76 19.98 6.34
C PRO A 248 -35.12 19.81 5.63
N ASN A 249 -35.75 20.91 5.21
CA ASN A 249 -37.03 20.92 4.51
C ASN A 249 -36.92 20.47 3.05
N ASP A 250 -35.73 20.47 2.47
CA ASP A 250 -35.46 20.03 1.10
C ASP A 250 -34.84 18.62 1.03
N LEU A 251 -34.43 18.04 2.16
CA LEU A 251 -33.88 16.69 2.20
C LEU A 251 -34.86 15.64 1.65
N LEU A 252 -34.40 14.80 0.71
CA LEU A 252 -35.19 13.73 0.10
C LEU A 252 -34.60 12.32 0.28
N LEU A 253 -33.33 12.25 0.69
CA LEU A 253 -32.55 11.01 0.77
C LEU A 253 -32.34 10.50 2.21
N GLU A 254 -33.16 10.97 3.15
CA GLU A 254 -33.08 10.60 4.56
C GLU A 254 -33.03 9.08 4.76
N PHE A 255 -33.83 8.32 4.01
CA PHE A 255 -33.97 6.87 4.11
C PHE A 255 -32.69 6.07 3.78
N LEU A 256 -31.67 6.67 3.17
CA LEU A 256 -30.40 5.98 2.86
C LEU A 256 -29.43 5.92 4.04
N PHE A 257 -29.68 6.72 5.08
CA PHE A 257 -28.81 6.84 6.25
C PHE A 257 -29.42 6.12 7.45
N ASP A 258 -28.57 5.70 8.38
CA ASP A 258 -28.98 5.00 9.60
C ASP A 258 -28.55 5.72 10.88
N GLU A 259 -27.82 6.84 10.79
CA GLU A 259 -27.45 7.66 11.91
C GLU A 259 -27.82 9.13 11.68
N LEU A 260 -28.50 9.73 12.66
CA LEU A 260 -28.87 11.14 12.69
C LEU A 260 -28.27 11.79 13.94
N ARG A 261 -27.37 12.76 13.77
CA ARG A 261 -26.78 13.54 14.86
C ARG A 261 -27.37 14.94 14.86
N ILE A 262 -27.94 15.37 15.98
CA ILE A 262 -28.57 16.68 16.09
C ILE A 262 -28.18 17.37 17.40
N SER A 263 -28.01 18.69 17.35
CA SER A 263 -27.84 19.48 18.57
C SER A 263 -29.18 19.72 19.28
N TYR A 264 -29.13 20.13 20.55
CA TYR A 264 -30.32 20.52 21.31
C TYR A 264 -31.06 21.69 20.65
N GLU A 265 -30.29 22.65 20.14
CA GLU A 265 -30.80 23.84 19.45
C GLU A 265 -31.48 23.45 18.14
N TRP A 266 -30.86 22.57 17.36
CA TRP A 266 -31.44 22.07 16.12
C TRP A 266 -32.75 21.32 16.37
N LEU A 267 -32.80 20.45 17.39
CA LEU A 267 -34.01 19.72 17.77
C LEU A 267 -35.15 20.69 18.13
N ASN A 268 -34.85 21.73 18.90
CA ASN A 268 -35.85 22.71 19.33
C ASN A 268 -36.46 23.45 18.13
N ASN A 269 -35.66 23.80 17.13
CA ASN A 269 -36.12 24.55 15.96
C ASN A 269 -36.78 23.65 14.89
N ASN A 270 -36.33 22.40 14.77
CA ASN A 270 -36.66 21.52 13.64
C ASN A 270 -37.44 20.26 14.06
N ARG A 271 -38.05 20.23 15.25
CA ARG A 271 -38.89 19.09 15.70
C ARG A 271 -39.94 18.71 14.65
N TYR A 272 -40.56 19.71 14.03
CA TYR A 272 -41.57 19.47 13.00
C TYR A 272 -40.99 18.68 11.81
N VAL A 273 -39.74 18.93 11.41
CA VAL A 273 -39.05 18.19 10.34
C VAL A 273 -38.91 16.72 10.72
N LEU A 274 -38.51 16.44 11.96
CA LEU A 274 -38.44 15.06 12.48
C LEU A 274 -39.80 14.36 12.42
N ASP A 275 -40.84 15.02 12.97
CA ASP A 275 -42.18 14.44 13.06
C ASP A 275 -42.90 14.29 11.71
N THR A 276 -42.49 15.04 10.68
CA THR A 276 -43.14 15.03 9.35
C THR A 276 -42.36 14.24 8.32
N LYS A 277 -41.03 14.40 8.26
CA LYS A 277 -40.19 13.72 7.28
C LYS A 277 -39.65 12.40 7.78
N PHE A 278 -39.14 12.36 9.00
CA PHE A 278 -38.45 11.16 9.51
C PHE A 278 -39.41 10.10 10.06
N GLU A 279 -40.55 10.52 10.62
CA GLU A 279 -41.53 9.59 11.19
C GLU A 279 -42.35 8.83 10.14
N ASN A 280 -42.54 9.40 8.95
CA ASN A 280 -43.37 8.76 7.92
C ASN A 280 -42.57 7.83 7.01
N ILE A 281 -41.27 7.63 7.27
CA ILE A 281 -40.43 6.79 6.43
C ILE A 281 -40.71 5.33 6.76
N LYS A 282 -41.27 4.60 5.79
CA LYS A 282 -41.35 3.13 5.82
C LYS A 282 -39.97 2.51 5.53
N ASN A 283 -38.95 2.86 6.31
CA ASN A 283 -37.62 2.28 6.14
C ASN A 283 -37.54 0.93 6.84
N LYS A 284 -36.82 -0.03 6.25
CA LYS A 284 -36.51 -1.30 6.92
C LYS A 284 -35.49 -1.13 8.04
N SER A 285 -34.60 -0.14 7.93
CA SER A 285 -33.61 0.16 8.97
C SER A 285 -34.05 1.32 9.87
N GLN A 286 -34.06 1.07 11.17
CA GLN A 286 -34.31 2.11 12.17
C GLN A 286 -33.09 3.03 12.34
N TYR A 287 -33.33 4.30 12.68
CA TYR A 287 -32.28 5.27 12.94
C TYR A 287 -31.61 5.07 14.29
N THR A 288 -30.34 5.43 14.34
CA THR A 288 -29.62 5.77 15.56
C THR A 288 -29.56 7.27 15.68
N VAL A 289 -30.30 7.82 16.64
CA VAL A 289 -30.39 9.27 16.83
C VAL A 289 -29.46 9.67 17.97
N ILE A 290 -28.54 10.60 17.71
CA ILE A 290 -27.59 11.11 18.70
C ILE A 290 -27.91 12.57 18.97
N ILE A 291 -28.36 12.87 20.19
CA ILE A 291 -28.74 14.22 20.62
C ILE A 291 -27.66 14.77 21.55
N TYR A 292 -27.11 15.95 21.25
CA TYR A 292 -26.00 16.53 22.00
C TYR A 292 -26.14 18.04 22.23
N LYS A 293 -25.52 18.57 23.30
CA LYS A 293 -25.47 20.01 23.55
C LYS A 293 -24.40 20.66 22.66
N SER A 294 -24.72 21.76 21.95
CA SER A 294 -23.72 22.52 21.21
C SER A 294 -22.74 23.20 22.19
N THR A 295 -21.46 23.25 21.83
CA THR A 295 -20.38 23.80 22.69
C THR A 295 -20.42 25.33 22.83
N SER A 296 -21.28 26.04 22.10
CA SER A 296 -21.19 27.49 21.90
C SER A 296 -21.89 28.38 22.93
N LEU A 297 -22.59 27.84 23.96
CA LEU A 297 -23.39 28.65 24.89
C LEU A 297 -23.12 28.30 26.37
N CYS A 298 -22.07 28.89 26.94
CA CYS A 298 -21.78 28.84 28.39
C CYS A 298 -22.51 29.95 29.14
N ASN A 299 -23.84 29.81 29.33
CA ASN A 299 -24.59 30.67 30.25
C ASN A 299 -25.23 29.80 31.34
N HIS A 300 -24.51 29.57 32.43
CA HIS A 300 -24.88 28.68 33.55
C HIS A 300 -26.28 28.95 34.12
N LYS A 301 -26.77 30.20 34.06
CA LYS A 301 -28.08 30.58 34.61
C LYS A 301 -29.28 29.99 33.85
N ASN A 302 -29.12 29.53 32.60
CA ASN A 302 -30.21 28.96 31.79
C ASN A 302 -30.11 27.44 31.61
N GLU A 303 -29.13 26.75 32.19
CA GLU A 303 -28.87 25.33 31.90
C GLU A 303 -30.02 24.41 32.33
N TYR A 304 -30.62 24.64 33.50
CA TYR A 304 -31.81 23.89 33.93
C TYR A 304 -32.98 24.07 32.97
N ARG A 305 -33.25 25.32 32.56
CA ARG A 305 -34.38 25.63 31.66
C ARG A 305 -34.18 24.98 30.30
N ILE A 306 -32.98 25.06 29.73
CA ILE A 306 -32.65 24.45 28.44
C ILE A 306 -32.76 22.93 28.53
N LEU A 307 -32.20 22.30 29.58
CA LEU A 307 -32.30 20.85 29.75
C LEU A 307 -33.76 20.40 29.86
N MET A 308 -34.56 21.05 30.71
CA MET A 308 -35.97 20.70 30.87
C MET A 308 -36.77 20.94 29.59
N GLN A 309 -36.49 22.03 28.86
CA GLN A 309 -37.07 22.27 27.54
C GLN A 309 -36.72 21.15 26.57
N THR A 310 -35.44 20.76 26.47
CA THR A 310 -35.00 19.67 25.58
C THR A 310 -35.61 18.32 25.97
N LEU A 311 -35.65 17.96 27.26
CA LEU A 311 -36.30 16.74 27.74
C LEU A 311 -37.79 16.73 27.41
N ASN A 312 -38.47 17.87 27.57
CA ASN A 312 -39.87 18.03 27.14
C ASN A 312 -40.03 17.89 25.63
N GLN A 313 -39.10 18.45 24.84
CA GLN A 313 -39.11 18.28 23.38
C GLN A 313 -38.95 16.83 22.98
N ILE A 314 -37.99 16.10 23.58
CA ILE A 314 -37.80 14.66 23.34
C ILE A 314 -39.08 13.90 23.66
N LYS A 315 -39.68 14.15 24.84
CA LYS A 315 -40.93 13.52 25.25
C LYS A 315 -42.11 13.80 24.30
N SER A 316 -42.14 14.98 23.69
CA SER A 316 -43.22 15.41 22.79
C SER A 316 -43.02 15.08 21.31
N CYS A 317 -41.80 14.72 20.92
CA CYS A 317 -41.44 14.45 19.53
C CYS A 317 -41.93 13.06 19.13
N LYS A 318 -42.86 13.01 18.17
CA LYS A 318 -43.45 11.76 17.68
C LYS A 318 -42.37 10.85 17.10
N PHE A 319 -41.45 11.41 16.31
CA PHE A 319 -40.35 10.64 15.71
C PHE A 319 -39.47 9.93 16.74
N LEU A 320 -39.06 10.63 17.81
CA LEU A 320 -38.19 10.06 18.84
C LEU A 320 -38.89 9.01 19.72
N MET A 321 -40.22 9.13 19.87
CA MET A 321 -41.05 8.17 20.61
C MET A 321 -41.53 7.00 19.72
N GLY A 322 -41.50 7.18 18.40
CA GLY A 322 -41.98 6.25 17.38
C GLY A 322 -41.07 5.05 17.14
N THR A 323 -41.48 4.16 16.25
CA THR A 323 -40.79 2.89 15.96
C THR A 323 -39.64 3.01 14.96
N ASN A 324 -39.46 4.19 14.35
CA ASN A 324 -38.42 4.44 13.36
C ASN A 324 -37.05 4.68 13.98
N VAL A 325 -36.97 4.89 15.30
CA VAL A 325 -35.72 5.00 16.04
C VAL A 325 -35.42 3.66 16.71
N GLY A 326 -34.28 3.07 16.36
CA GLY A 326 -33.84 1.80 16.94
C GLY A 326 -32.95 2.03 18.14
N GLU A 327 -32.19 3.12 18.12
CA GLU A 327 -31.30 3.53 19.20
C GLU A 327 -31.35 5.05 19.40
N LEU A 328 -31.54 5.50 20.63
CA LEU A 328 -31.50 6.90 21.02
C LEU A 328 -30.34 7.14 21.98
N VAL A 329 -29.37 7.93 21.55
CA VAL A 329 -28.19 8.30 22.34
C VAL A 329 -28.32 9.73 22.83
N LEU A 330 -28.51 9.91 24.13
CA LEU A 330 -28.57 11.24 24.77
C LEU A 330 -27.23 11.58 25.41
N LYS A 331 -26.59 12.69 24.99
CA LYS A 331 -25.35 13.17 25.61
C LYS A 331 -25.66 14.31 26.57
N PHE A 332 -25.37 14.13 27.85
CA PHE A 332 -25.48 15.15 28.89
C PHE A 332 -24.09 15.60 29.34
N SER A 333 -23.96 16.87 29.70
CA SER A 333 -22.69 17.41 30.23
C SER A 333 -22.95 18.35 31.40
N ASN A 334 -22.17 18.19 32.48
CA ASN A 334 -22.21 19.03 33.69
C ASN A 334 -23.60 19.11 34.36
N VAL A 335 -24.35 18.01 34.37
CA VAL A 335 -25.70 17.98 34.96
C VAL A 335 -25.64 17.59 36.43
N ASN A 336 -25.95 18.54 37.31
CA ASN A 336 -25.98 18.35 38.77
C ASN A 336 -27.41 18.30 39.36
N ILE A 337 -28.40 18.57 38.53
CA ILE A 337 -29.82 18.63 38.88
C ILE A 337 -30.47 17.24 38.76
N LEU A 338 -31.62 17.06 39.41
CA LEU A 338 -32.35 15.79 39.48
C LEU A 338 -33.68 15.87 38.69
N PRO A 339 -33.66 15.87 37.35
CA PRO A 339 -34.88 15.81 36.56
C PRO A 339 -35.53 14.42 36.68
N ASP A 340 -36.84 14.36 36.45
CA ASP A 340 -37.53 13.10 36.27
C ASP A 340 -37.24 12.53 34.87
N LEU A 341 -36.56 11.38 34.82
CA LEU A 341 -36.20 10.65 33.60
C LEU A 341 -37.05 9.40 33.39
N SER A 342 -38.14 9.23 34.15
CA SER A 342 -39.02 8.06 34.08
C SER A 342 -39.63 7.86 32.68
N PHE A 343 -39.88 8.95 31.94
CA PHE A 343 -40.42 8.91 30.58
C PHE A 343 -39.52 8.17 29.58
N LEU A 344 -38.22 8.06 29.85
CA LEU A 344 -37.30 7.33 28.96
C LEU A 344 -37.64 5.83 28.87
N ASN A 345 -38.32 5.26 29.88
CA ASN A 345 -38.83 3.89 29.81
C ASN A 345 -40.02 3.73 28.84
N GLN A 346 -40.63 4.84 28.42
CA GLN A 346 -41.74 4.85 27.47
C GLN A 346 -41.25 4.92 26.02
N ILE A 347 -39.96 5.21 25.81
CA ILE A 347 -39.34 5.24 24.48
C ILE A 347 -39.18 3.80 24.00
N SER A 348 -39.70 3.51 22.82
CA SER A 348 -39.65 2.17 22.22
C SER A 348 -38.24 1.78 21.77
N ALA A 349 -37.41 2.76 21.39
CA ALA A 349 -36.02 2.61 21.00
C ALA A 349 -35.11 2.15 22.17
N LEU A 350 -33.98 1.53 21.84
CA LEU A 350 -32.91 1.30 22.82
C LEU A 350 -32.30 2.65 23.23
N VAL A 351 -32.50 3.05 24.48
CA VAL A 351 -31.93 4.30 24.99
C VAL A 351 -30.53 4.05 25.58
N MET A 352 -29.57 4.87 25.17
CA MET A 352 -28.24 4.98 25.76
C MET A 352 -28.00 6.41 26.21
N ILE A 353 -27.43 6.58 27.40
CA ILE A 353 -27.09 7.91 27.92
C ILE A 353 -25.58 8.03 28.07
N LYS A 354 -25.00 9.12 27.57
CA LYS A 354 -23.59 9.47 27.77
C LYS A 354 -23.52 10.68 28.69
N CYS A 355 -23.11 10.46 29.93
CA CYS A 355 -22.96 11.48 30.95
C CYS A 355 -21.51 11.97 31.00
N TYR A 356 -21.27 13.25 30.74
CA TYR A 356 -19.96 13.87 30.87
C TYR A 356 -19.95 14.80 32.08
N PHE A 357 -19.21 14.44 33.12
CA PHE A 357 -19.07 15.23 34.36
C PHE A 357 -20.43 15.53 35.02
N CYS A 358 -21.36 14.57 34.98
CA CYS A 358 -22.64 14.67 35.68
C CYS A 358 -22.51 14.15 37.11
N SER A 359 -23.35 14.63 38.02
CA SER A 359 -23.37 14.14 39.41
C SER A 359 -23.80 12.67 39.49
N ILE A 360 -23.26 11.92 40.45
CA ILE A 360 -23.66 10.52 40.68
C ILE A 360 -25.15 10.40 41.00
N ASN A 361 -25.72 11.39 41.69
CA ASN A 361 -27.14 11.45 42.01
C ASN A 361 -28.01 11.57 40.76
N PHE A 362 -27.58 12.33 39.75
CA PHE A 362 -28.25 12.37 38.45
C PHE A 362 -28.21 10.99 37.76
N ILE A 363 -27.05 10.34 37.77
CA ILE A 363 -26.89 9.01 37.14
C ILE A 363 -27.77 7.96 37.83
N LYS A 364 -27.86 7.99 39.18
CA LYS A 364 -28.75 7.13 39.97
C LYS A 364 -30.24 7.32 39.65
N LYS A 365 -30.65 8.46 39.08
CA LYS A 365 -32.04 8.71 38.64
C LYS A 365 -32.34 8.15 37.24
N ILE A 366 -31.32 7.75 36.48
CA ILE A 366 -31.52 7.11 35.17
C ILE A 366 -32.13 5.73 35.41
N PRO A 367 -33.24 5.38 34.73
CA PRO A 367 -33.84 4.06 34.82
C PRO A 367 -32.84 2.91 34.58
N ILE A 368 -32.95 1.85 35.39
CA ILE A 368 -32.00 0.72 35.39
C ILE A 368 -31.90 -0.02 34.05
N LYS A 369 -32.95 0.02 33.22
CA LYS A 369 -32.98 -0.63 31.90
C LYS A 369 -32.15 0.12 30.84
N ILE A 370 -31.78 1.37 31.10
CA ILE A 370 -31.09 2.27 30.16
C ILE A 370 -29.59 2.15 30.37
N LYS A 371 -28.86 1.88 29.29
CA LYS A 371 -27.40 1.76 29.34
C LYS A 371 -26.75 3.13 29.51
N VAL A 372 -25.85 3.25 30.48
CA VAL A 372 -25.14 4.51 30.76
C VAL A 372 -23.65 4.39 30.48
N MET A 373 -23.12 5.36 29.74
CA MET A 373 -21.70 5.67 29.67
C MET A 373 -21.43 6.87 30.58
N MET A 374 -20.54 6.71 31.56
CA MET A 374 -20.19 7.77 32.50
C MET A 374 -18.77 8.28 32.20
N CYS A 375 -18.57 9.59 32.20
CA CYS A 375 -17.26 10.24 32.18
C CYS A 375 -17.14 11.15 33.39
N VAL A 376 -16.07 10.99 34.16
CA VAL A 376 -15.82 11.66 35.43
C VAL A 376 -14.48 12.37 35.37
N SER A 377 -14.40 13.51 36.05
CA SER A 377 -13.20 14.29 36.38
C SER A 377 -13.37 14.72 37.83
N GLU A 378 -12.27 15.00 38.55
CA GLU A 378 -12.20 15.38 39.99
C GLU A 378 -11.74 14.26 40.95
N GLU A 379 -11.50 14.63 42.21
CA GLU A 379 -11.14 13.71 43.30
C GLU A 379 -12.29 12.73 43.58
N LEU A 380 -11.99 11.43 43.60
CA LEU A 380 -12.98 10.38 43.81
C LEU A 380 -12.73 9.67 45.14
N SER A 381 -13.76 9.57 45.97
CA SER A 381 -13.76 8.72 47.16
C SER A 381 -13.97 7.25 46.77
N GLU A 382 -13.57 6.31 47.63
CA GLU A 382 -13.90 4.90 47.44
C GLU A 382 -15.42 4.67 47.38
N ASP A 383 -16.18 5.40 48.21
CA ASP A 383 -17.64 5.38 48.20
C ASP A 383 -18.22 5.72 46.83
N PHE A 384 -17.63 6.68 46.09
CA PHE A 384 -18.09 7.03 44.75
C PHE A 384 -18.02 5.83 43.78
N ILE A 385 -16.93 5.05 43.82
CA ILE A 385 -16.73 3.89 42.94
C ILE A 385 -17.72 2.77 43.31
N ARG A 386 -17.94 2.56 44.60
CA ARG A 386 -18.92 1.56 45.10
C ARG A 386 -20.36 1.93 44.77
N GLU A 387 -20.64 3.22 44.65
CA GLU A 387 -21.97 3.76 44.34
C GLU A 387 -22.30 3.86 42.84
N ILE A 388 -21.41 3.41 41.95
CA ILE A 388 -21.67 3.37 40.50
C ILE A 388 -22.88 2.45 40.22
N PRO A 389 -23.97 2.98 39.62
CA PRO A 389 -25.18 2.19 39.38
C PRO A 389 -24.99 1.04 38.38
N GLU A 390 -25.73 -0.06 38.56
CA GLU A 390 -25.58 -1.29 37.73
C GLU A 390 -25.84 -1.11 36.24
N ASN A 391 -26.58 -0.07 35.85
CA ASN A 391 -26.86 0.26 34.46
C ASN A 391 -25.70 1.00 33.75
N VAL A 392 -24.62 1.32 34.47
CA VAL A 392 -23.40 1.91 33.92
C VAL A 392 -22.49 0.82 33.36
N PHE A 393 -22.51 0.62 32.05
CA PHE A 393 -21.68 -0.41 31.40
C PHE A 393 -20.30 0.10 30.98
N GLN A 394 -20.12 1.42 30.89
CA GLN A 394 -18.87 2.04 30.49
C GLN A 394 -18.52 3.24 31.38
N VAL A 395 -17.26 3.30 31.81
CA VAL A 395 -16.76 4.42 32.63
C VAL A 395 -15.48 5.00 32.05
N LYS A 396 -15.39 6.32 32.06
CA LYS A 396 -14.23 7.10 31.65
C LYS A 396 -13.79 8.02 32.80
N PHE A 397 -12.57 7.88 33.28
CA PHE A 397 -11.95 8.73 34.28
C PHE A 397 -10.89 9.62 33.61
N VAL A 398 -11.02 10.93 33.77
CA VAL A 398 -10.12 11.93 33.17
C VAL A 398 -9.63 12.85 34.27
N ARG A 399 -8.32 12.90 34.52
CA ARG A 399 -7.75 13.81 35.54
C ARG A 399 -8.39 13.68 36.92
N SER A 400 -8.76 12.46 37.28
CA SER A 400 -9.23 12.10 38.62
C SER A 400 -8.07 11.71 39.53
N ASN A 401 -8.28 11.91 40.83
CA ASN A 401 -7.33 11.51 41.88
C ASN A 401 -7.94 10.35 42.68
N PHE A 402 -7.21 9.23 42.75
CA PHE A 402 -7.57 8.06 43.54
C PHE A 402 -6.58 7.89 44.69
N ARG A 403 -7.05 7.98 45.93
CA ARG A 403 -6.20 7.86 47.14
C ARG A 403 -6.12 6.43 47.68
N GLU A 404 -7.02 5.56 47.25
CA GLU A 404 -7.22 4.21 47.78
C GLU A 404 -7.30 3.19 46.64
N TYR A 405 -7.38 1.91 46.98
CA TYR A 405 -7.56 0.83 46.01
C TYR A 405 -8.85 1.04 45.19
N VAL A 406 -8.73 0.90 43.87
CA VAL A 406 -9.87 1.07 42.96
C VAL A 406 -10.31 -0.32 42.51
N ILE A 407 -11.44 -0.76 43.03
CA ILE A 407 -12.10 -2.00 42.62
C ILE A 407 -13.31 -1.63 41.79
N LEU A 408 -13.22 -1.83 40.48
CA LEU A 408 -14.33 -1.51 39.58
C LEU A 408 -15.41 -2.59 39.66
N PRO A 409 -16.70 -2.21 39.74
CA PRO A 409 -17.81 -3.16 39.71
C PRO A 409 -17.78 -4.11 38.52
N ASN A 410 -18.21 -5.36 38.73
CA ASN A 410 -18.19 -6.42 37.71
C ASN A 410 -19.11 -6.13 36.50
N HIS A 411 -20.13 -5.27 36.65
CA HIS A 411 -21.05 -4.93 35.58
C HIS A 411 -20.43 -3.97 34.53
N ILE A 412 -19.26 -3.36 34.82
CA ILE A 412 -18.57 -2.44 33.90
C ILE A 412 -17.76 -3.23 32.86
N GLN A 413 -18.17 -3.11 31.60
CA GLN A 413 -17.57 -3.80 30.46
C GLN A 413 -16.47 -2.99 29.77
N SER A 414 -16.57 -1.66 29.80
CA SER A 414 -15.62 -0.75 29.16
C SER A 414 -15.09 0.30 30.12
N ILE A 415 -13.77 0.46 30.17
CA ILE A 415 -13.06 1.31 31.12
C ILE A 415 -12.07 2.17 30.35
N THR A 416 -12.08 3.48 30.58
CA THR A 416 -11.06 4.40 30.08
C THR A 416 -10.52 5.24 31.23
N ILE A 417 -9.21 5.25 31.42
CA ILE A 417 -8.51 6.02 32.45
C ILE A 417 -7.43 6.81 31.72
N TYR A 418 -7.54 8.13 31.74
CA TYR A 418 -6.64 9.04 31.05
C TYR A 418 -6.15 10.15 31.97
N ASP A 419 -4.82 10.29 32.10
CA ASP A 419 -4.20 11.43 32.80
C ASP A 419 -4.62 11.53 34.27
N ASN A 420 -4.76 10.40 34.98
CA ASN A 420 -5.21 10.35 36.38
C ASN A 420 -4.01 10.20 37.34
N TYR A 421 -4.22 10.60 38.60
CA TYR A 421 -3.30 10.34 39.70
C TYR A 421 -3.83 9.19 40.56
N ILE A 422 -3.02 8.17 40.79
CA ILE A 422 -3.33 7.06 41.70
C ILE A 422 -2.21 7.00 42.74
N ASP A 423 -2.57 6.95 44.03
CA ASP A 423 -1.60 6.85 45.11
C ASP A 423 -0.66 5.66 44.89
N LYS A 424 0.62 5.82 45.24
CA LYS A 424 1.67 4.79 44.99
C LYS A 424 1.37 3.46 45.69
N ASN A 425 0.62 3.48 46.79
CA ASN A 425 0.24 2.28 47.53
C ASN A 425 -1.08 1.66 47.03
N ALA A 426 -1.85 2.41 46.24
CA ALA A 426 -3.09 1.95 45.66
C ALA A 426 -2.85 1.11 44.39
N ALA A 427 -3.83 0.27 44.09
CA ALA A 427 -3.84 -0.54 42.88
C ALA A 427 -5.23 -0.55 42.25
N LEU A 428 -5.25 -0.71 40.93
CA LEU A 428 -6.46 -0.87 40.13
C LEU A 428 -6.71 -2.36 39.90
N ILE A 429 -7.84 -2.85 40.41
CA ILE A 429 -8.28 -4.23 40.21
C ILE A 429 -9.33 -4.26 39.11
N LEU A 430 -8.97 -4.89 37.98
CA LEU A 430 -9.84 -5.00 36.81
C LEU A 430 -10.65 -6.30 36.90
N SER A 431 -11.96 -6.23 36.67
CA SER A 431 -12.83 -7.38 36.71
C SER A 431 -12.59 -8.34 35.54
N ARG A 432 -13.06 -9.58 35.65
CA ARG A 432 -12.98 -10.58 34.56
C ARG A 432 -13.90 -10.24 33.38
N GLU A 433 -14.95 -9.47 33.63
CA GLU A 433 -16.00 -9.12 32.66
C GLU A 433 -15.62 -7.91 31.79
N SER A 434 -14.59 -7.15 32.17
CA SER A 434 -14.11 -6.01 31.40
C SER A 434 -13.48 -6.47 30.07
N ASN A 435 -14.03 -5.99 28.95
CA ASN A 435 -13.63 -6.39 27.60
C ASN A 435 -12.87 -5.28 26.83
N ASP A 436 -13.09 -4.02 27.21
CA ASP A 436 -12.42 -2.86 26.61
C ASP A 436 -11.83 -1.99 27.72
N ILE A 437 -10.52 -1.92 27.81
CA ILE A 437 -9.79 -1.21 28.87
C ILE A 437 -8.74 -0.35 28.21
N THR A 438 -8.78 0.95 28.48
CA THR A 438 -7.79 1.91 27.99
C THR A 438 -7.27 2.71 29.18
N ILE A 439 -6.05 2.46 29.62
CA ILE A 439 -5.38 3.22 30.68
C ILE A 439 -4.16 3.88 30.06
N THR A 440 -4.06 5.20 30.16
CA THR A 440 -3.01 5.97 29.50
C THR A 440 -2.58 7.13 30.38
N ARG A 441 -1.28 7.45 30.36
CA ARG A 441 -0.71 8.56 31.14
C ARG A 441 -1.11 8.53 32.63
N THR A 442 -1.28 7.34 33.17
CA THR A 442 -1.75 7.12 34.54
C THR A 442 -0.81 6.11 35.16
N PRO A 443 0.14 6.53 36.00
CA PRO A 443 1.03 5.62 36.72
C PRO A 443 0.21 4.85 37.74
N VAL A 444 0.16 3.53 37.64
CA VAL A 444 -0.68 2.69 38.50
C VAL A 444 -0.24 1.23 38.49
N LYS A 445 -0.38 0.56 39.63
CA LYS A 445 -0.30 -0.89 39.73
C LYS A 445 -1.64 -1.53 39.34
N ILE A 446 -1.65 -2.37 38.33
CA ILE A 446 -2.84 -3.02 37.76
C ILE A 446 -2.81 -4.50 38.08
N HIS A 447 -3.95 -5.01 38.55
CA HIS A 447 -4.25 -6.44 38.68
C HIS A 447 -5.28 -6.84 37.61
N PRO A 448 -4.84 -7.26 36.40
CA PRO A 448 -5.73 -7.55 35.30
C PRO A 448 -6.29 -8.98 35.39
N LEU A 449 -7.30 -9.20 36.23
CA LEU A 449 -7.88 -10.53 36.45
C LEU A 449 -8.50 -11.15 35.17
N CYS A 450 -8.79 -10.33 34.17
CA CYS A 450 -9.29 -10.75 32.85
C CYS A 450 -8.25 -11.45 31.95
N ILE A 451 -6.95 -11.27 32.21
CA ILE A 451 -5.87 -11.84 31.37
C ILE A 451 -4.87 -12.64 32.22
N MET A 452 -4.74 -12.35 33.52
CA MET A 452 -3.71 -12.94 34.38
C MET A 452 -4.31 -13.76 35.51
N THR A 453 -3.83 -14.99 35.68
CA THR A 453 -4.12 -15.81 36.85
C THR A 453 -3.23 -15.46 38.05
N LYS A 454 -1.98 -15.01 37.81
CA LYS A 454 -1.02 -14.56 38.84
C LYS A 454 -0.10 -13.46 38.28
N GLY A 455 0.12 -12.37 39.01
CA GLY A 455 1.06 -11.28 38.66
C GLY A 455 0.41 -9.91 38.55
N THR A 456 1.23 -8.87 38.39
CA THR A 456 0.81 -7.47 38.34
C THR A 456 1.53 -6.70 37.24
N VAL A 457 0.84 -5.70 36.67
CA VAL A 457 1.41 -4.78 35.68
C VAL A 457 1.47 -3.39 36.30
N CYS A 458 2.66 -2.81 36.43
CA CYS A 458 2.88 -1.47 36.96
C CYS A 458 3.15 -0.50 35.80
N LEU A 459 2.23 0.43 35.54
CA LEU A 459 2.47 1.52 34.58
C LEU A 459 3.38 2.57 35.20
N ILE A 460 4.44 2.96 34.49
CA ILE A 460 5.40 3.96 35.00
C ILE A 460 4.94 5.39 34.66
N THR A 461 5.51 6.37 35.34
CA THR A 461 5.33 7.81 35.05
C THR A 461 6.00 8.20 33.74
N ALA A 462 5.39 7.81 32.62
CA ALA A 462 5.82 8.20 31.28
C ALA A 462 4.62 8.65 30.43
N PHE A 463 4.83 9.65 29.58
CA PHE A 463 3.78 10.22 28.70
C PHE A 463 3.22 9.19 27.69
N ASP A 464 4.00 8.17 27.39
CA ASP A 464 3.67 7.07 26.50
C ASP A 464 3.25 5.80 27.26
N SER A 465 3.06 5.85 28.59
CA SER A 465 2.52 4.72 29.35
C SER A 465 1.10 4.37 28.89
N LYS A 466 0.90 3.09 28.49
CA LYS A 466 -0.39 2.58 28.04
C LYS A 466 -0.63 1.15 28.50
N PHE A 467 -1.84 0.87 28.99
CA PHE A 467 -2.44 -0.45 29.07
C PHE A 467 -3.71 -0.40 28.24
N LEU A 468 -3.73 -1.10 27.12
CA LEU A 468 -4.85 -1.09 26.19
C LEU A 468 -5.27 -2.52 25.91
N MET A 469 -6.47 -2.90 26.34
CA MET A 469 -7.13 -4.13 25.93
C MET A 469 -8.38 -3.77 25.15
N LYS A 470 -8.56 -4.26 23.93
CA LYS A 470 -9.75 -3.98 23.13
C LYS A 470 -10.30 -5.24 22.51
N LYS A 471 -11.63 -5.37 22.51
CA LYS A 471 -12.36 -6.35 21.71
C LYS A 471 -12.95 -5.65 20.49
N ASP A 472 -12.48 -6.02 19.31
CA ASP A 472 -13.06 -5.54 18.06
C ASP A 472 -14.51 -6.02 17.96
N GLN A 473 -15.44 -5.09 17.75
CA GLN A 473 -16.88 -5.39 17.80
C GLN A 473 -17.33 -6.22 16.59
N VAL A 474 -16.63 -6.12 15.45
CA VAL A 474 -17.02 -6.77 14.20
C VAL A 474 -16.47 -8.20 14.13
N SER A 475 -15.17 -8.34 14.36
CA SER A 475 -14.45 -9.62 14.28
C SER A 475 -14.46 -10.39 15.60
N GLY A 476 -14.79 -9.73 16.71
CA GLY A 476 -14.70 -10.31 18.05
C GLY A 476 -13.27 -10.46 18.58
N LEU A 477 -12.26 -10.12 17.77
CA LEU A 477 -10.84 -10.30 18.09
C LEU A 477 -10.42 -9.42 19.26
N ARG A 478 -9.58 -9.96 20.14
CA ARG A 478 -9.03 -9.25 21.28
C ARG A 478 -7.59 -8.82 21.00
N SER A 479 -7.28 -7.62 21.45
CA SER A 479 -5.95 -7.04 21.38
C SER A 479 -5.50 -6.57 22.76
N LEU A 480 -4.21 -6.72 23.05
CA LEU A 480 -3.53 -6.21 24.23
C LEU A 480 -2.30 -5.42 23.78
N THR A 481 -2.15 -4.21 24.30
CA THR A 481 -0.98 -3.36 24.09
C THR A 481 -0.53 -2.79 25.42
N LEU A 482 0.71 -3.07 25.79
CA LEU A 482 1.40 -2.51 26.95
C LEU A 482 2.55 -1.62 26.47
N SER A 483 2.67 -0.44 27.06
CA SER A 483 3.90 0.33 26.94
C SER A 483 4.31 1.10 28.17
N SER A 484 5.62 1.32 28.26
CA SER A 484 6.28 2.02 29.37
C SER A 484 5.74 1.47 30.69
N SER A 485 5.97 0.17 30.89
CA SER A 485 5.36 -0.60 31.98
C SER A 485 6.32 -1.63 32.53
N LYS A 486 6.09 -2.04 33.78
CA LYS A 486 6.86 -3.06 34.47
C LYS A 486 5.96 -4.24 34.82
N ILE A 487 6.41 -5.47 34.57
CA ILE A 487 5.65 -6.69 34.86
C ILE A 487 6.32 -7.48 36.00
N ASP A 488 5.54 -7.72 37.06
CA ASP A 488 5.93 -8.51 38.21
C ASP A 488 5.17 -9.84 38.24
N GLY A 489 5.90 -10.96 38.19
CA GLY A 489 5.34 -12.31 38.19
C GLY A 489 5.24 -12.96 36.81
N LYS A 490 4.44 -14.03 36.71
CA LYS A 490 4.30 -14.83 35.48
C LYS A 490 3.00 -14.48 34.75
N MET A 491 3.09 -13.84 33.60
CA MET A 491 1.93 -13.48 32.78
C MET A 491 1.73 -14.51 31.67
N ASN A 492 0.53 -15.11 31.58
CA ASN A 492 0.15 -15.99 30.48
C ASN A 492 -0.95 -15.35 29.64
N ILE A 493 -0.69 -15.10 28.36
CA ILE A 493 -1.62 -14.36 27.50
C ILE A 493 -2.39 -15.34 26.61
N SER A 494 -3.57 -15.73 27.07
CA SER A 494 -4.49 -16.61 26.33
C SER A 494 -5.74 -15.88 25.83
N GLY A 495 -6.26 -16.26 24.67
CA GLY A 495 -7.51 -15.72 24.13
C GLY A 495 -7.41 -14.28 23.64
N ILE A 496 -6.19 -13.83 23.33
CA ILE A 496 -5.88 -12.53 22.71
C ILE A 496 -5.13 -12.81 21.41
N GLU A 497 -5.58 -12.23 20.31
CA GLU A 497 -4.97 -12.45 19.00
C GLU A 497 -3.85 -11.46 18.69
N VAL A 498 -3.92 -10.24 19.21
CA VAL A 498 -2.94 -9.18 18.97
C VAL A 498 -2.27 -8.77 20.27
N VAL A 499 -0.96 -8.92 20.36
CA VAL A 499 -0.17 -8.61 21.56
C VAL A 499 0.97 -7.67 21.21
N ILE A 500 1.07 -6.53 21.90
CA ILE A 500 2.10 -5.52 21.68
C ILE A 500 2.73 -5.15 23.02
N PHE A 501 4.05 -5.28 23.10
CA PHE A 501 4.89 -4.82 24.20
C PHE A 501 5.91 -3.83 23.65
N GLU A 502 5.94 -2.63 24.21
CA GLU A 502 6.85 -1.54 23.84
C GLU A 502 7.39 -0.88 25.10
N LEU A 503 8.71 -0.86 25.35
CA LEU A 503 9.24 -0.30 26.62
C LEU A 503 8.69 -1.03 27.86
N VAL A 504 8.66 -2.37 27.81
CA VAL A 504 8.17 -3.20 28.91
C VAL A 504 9.34 -3.89 29.62
N GLU A 505 9.47 -3.66 30.93
CA GLU A 505 10.50 -4.27 31.78
C GLU A 505 9.89 -5.41 32.60
N LEU A 506 10.45 -6.62 32.54
CA LEU A 506 10.04 -7.72 33.40
C LEU A 506 10.99 -7.81 34.60
N SER A 507 10.44 -7.83 35.81
CA SER A 507 11.23 -8.00 37.04
C SER A 507 12.00 -9.32 37.09
N SER A 508 12.97 -9.40 38.00
CA SER A 508 13.71 -10.64 38.26
C SER A 508 12.75 -11.80 38.57
N ARG A 509 12.91 -12.92 37.86
CA ARG A 509 12.05 -14.13 37.94
C ARG A 509 10.63 -13.97 37.35
N SER A 510 10.30 -12.81 36.79
CA SER A 510 9.09 -12.63 35.98
C SER A 510 9.26 -13.26 34.60
N SER A 511 8.14 -13.64 33.97
CA SER A 511 8.13 -14.14 32.60
C SER A 511 6.79 -13.90 31.92
N VAL A 512 6.80 -13.63 30.62
CA VAL A 512 5.58 -13.59 29.79
C VAL A 512 5.54 -14.82 28.89
N SER A 513 4.46 -15.60 28.94
CA SER A 513 4.22 -16.72 28.03
C SER A 513 3.12 -16.37 27.02
N LEU A 514 3.44 -16.61 25.75
CA LEU A 514 2.51 -16.47 24.62
C LEU A 514 1.94 -17.84 24.26
N CYS A 515 0.71 -17.88 23.75
CA CYS A 515 0.02 -19.08 23.30
C CYS A 515 -0.31 -19.03 21.79
N GLU A 516 -0.85 -20.12 21.25
CA GLU A 516 -1.16 -20.24 19.82
C GLU A 516 -2.21 -19.23 19.33
N SER A 517 -3.09 -18.73 20.22
CA SER A 517 -4.08 -17.72 19.85
C SER A 517 -3.42 -16.39 19.47
N ASN A 518 -2.19 -16.10 19.93
CA ASN A 518 -1.49 -14.86 19.62
C ASN A 518 -0.96 -14.87 18.16
N LYS A 519 -1.78 -14.35 17.24
CA LYS A 519 -1.48 -14.28 15.80
C LYS A 519 -0.57 -13.12 15.44
N TYR A 520 -0.77 -11.96 16.08
CA TYR A 520 0.06 -10.78 15.93
C TYR A 520 0.81 -10.55 17.24
N ILE A 521 2.14 -10.47 17.17
CA ILE A 521 3.02 -10.23 18.31
C ILE A 521 4.01 -9.14 17.93
N SER A 522 4.17 -8.15 18.78
CA SER A 522 5.25 -7.17 18.69
C SER A 522 5.88 -7.00 20.06
N ILE A 523 7.17 -7.26 20.17
CA ILE A 523 7.99 -7.00 21.37
C ILE A 523 9.11 -6.07 20.91
N SER A 524 9.16 -4.86 21.45
CA SER A 524 10.17 -3.87 21.11
C SER A 524 10.61 -3.08 22.33
N LYS A 525 11.90 -2.73 22.36
CA LYS A 525 12.49 -1.94 23.45
C LYS A 525 12.17 -2.45 24.86
N SER A 526 12.01 -3.77 24.99
CA SER A 526 11.52 -4.41 26.21
C SER A 526 12.61 -5.31 26.75
N SER A 527 12.63 -5.54 28.06
CA SER A 527 13.65 -6.35 28.72
C SER A 527 13.07 -7.43 29.63
N GLY A 528 13.78 -8.56 29.68
CA GLY A 528 13.46 -9.71 30.51
C GLY A 528 12.94 -10.92 29.73
N LEU A 529 12.41 -11.92 30.45
CA LEU A 529 12.20 -13.27 29.89
C LEU A 529 10.83 -13.44 29.20
N PHE A 530 10.83 -13.71 27.89
CA PHE A 530 9.65 -14.07 27.12
C PHE A 530 9.72 -15.55 26.69
N ASP A 531 8.70 -16.35 27.02
CA ASP A 531 8.56 -17.71 26.49
C ASP A 531 7.98 -17.65 25.08
N LEU A 532 8.84 -17.91 24.10
CA LEU A 532 8.54 -17.87 22.67
C LEU A 532 8.61 -19.26 22.02
N LYS A 533 8.54 -20.35 22.80
CA LYS A 533 8.70 -21.72 22.28
C LYS A 533 7.73 -22.05 21.15
N LEU A 534 6.50 -21.53 21.20
CA LEU A 534 5.48 -21.73 20.15
C LEU A 534 5.76 -20.97 18.84
N HIS A 535 6.71 -20.03 18.84
CA HIS A 535 7.03 -19.20 17.67
C HIS A 535 8.41 -19.52 17.11
N ILE A 536 9.41 -19.62 17.99
CA ILE A 536 10.83 -19.79 17.62
C ILE A 536 11.49 -20.98 18.32
N GLY A 537 10.73 -21.80 19.05
CA GLY A 537 11.23 -23.04 19.66
C GLY A 537 12.00 -22.86 20.97
N VAL A 538 12.23 -21.63 21.43
CA VAL A 538 12.99 -21.31 22.64
C VAL A 538 12.36 -20.18 23.44
N ASP A 539 12.68 -20.11 24.73
CA ASP A 539 12.56 -18.88 25.51
C ASP A 539 13.69 -17.91 25.17
N LEU A 540 13.42 -16.61 25.23
CA LEU A 540 14.42 -15.58 24.95
C LEU A 540 14.37 -14.50 26.03
N TYR A 541 15.55 -14.20 26.60
CA TYR A 541 15.72 -13.02 27.43
C TYR A 541 15.98 -11.82 26.52
N PHE A 542 15.04 -10.88 26.50
CA PHE A 542 15.16 -9.67 25.70
C PHE A 542 16.02 -8.62 26.43
N GLU A 543 16.83 -7.92 25.66
CA GLU A 543 17.47 -6.66 26.03
C GLU A 543 16.76 -5.50 25.31
N ASP A 544 16.94 -4.28 25.80
CA ASP A 544 16.23 -3.08 25.32
C ASP A 544 16.47 -2.75 23.84
N ASN A 545 17.49 -3.32 23.20
CA ASN A 545 17.73 -3.16 21.76
C ASN A 545 17.07 -4.27 20.91
N MET A 546 16.60 -5.35 21.52
CA MET A 546 16.02 -6.50 20.82
C MET A 546 14.60 -6.20 20.37
N THR A 547 14.24 -6.76 19.21
CA THR A 547 12.86 -6.67 18.71
C THR A 547 12.42 -7.98 18.09
N LEU A 548 11.15 -8.32 18.29
CA LEU A 548 10.45 -9.41 17.62
C LEU A 548 9.12 -8.89 17.13
N THR A 549 8.81 -9.14 15.86
CA THR A 549 7.49 -8.84 15.30
C THR A 549 7.02 -10.02 14.46
N ALA A 550 5.82 -10.52 14.73
CA ALA A 550 5.17 -11.59 13.99
C ALA A 550 3.75 -11.18 13.64
N TRP A 551 3.31 -11.38 12.39
CA TRP A 551 1.98 -10.96 11.95
C TRP A 551 1.45 -11.84 10.81
N PRO A 552 0.11 -11.97 10.68
CA PRO A 552 -0.51 -12.70 9.57
C PRO A 552 -0.29 -11.99 8.24
N THR A 553 -0.19 -12.76 7.16
CA THR A 553 -0.13 -12.21 5.80
C THR A 553 -1.54 -11.89 5.32
N VAL A 554 -1.79 -10.64 4.95
CA VAL A 554 -3.09 -10.19 4.42
C VAL A 554 -3.46 -11.04 3.19
N ASN A 555 -4.69 -11.55 3.15
CA ASN A 555 -5.24 -12.39 2.08
C ASN A 555 -4.62 -13.79 1.92
N SER A 556 -3.95 -14.34 2.95
CA SER A 556 -3.49 -15.74 2.90
C SER A 556 -4.65 -16.70 3.14
N THR A 557 -4.93 -17.57 2.17
CA THR A 557 -5.87 -18.70 2.30
C THR A 557 -5.42 -19.77 3.29
N HIS A 558 -4.13 -19.78 3.66
CA HIS A 558 -3.50 -20.83 4.47
C HIS A 558 -3.04 -20.33 5.86
N ASN A 559 -3.55 -19.21 6.35
CA ASN A 559 -3.15 -18.61 7.64
C ASN A 559 -1.62 -18.38 7.77
N THR A 560 -0.92 -18.12 6.66
CA THR A 560 0.53 -17.93 6.69
C THR A 560 0.91 -16.58 7.30
N SER A 561 2.01 -16.55 8.05
CA SER A 561 2.51 -15.38 8.78
C SER A 561 3.89 -14.94 8.31
N LYS A 562 4.29 -13.73 8.70
CA LYS A 562 5.66 -13.21 8.61
C LYS A 562 6.22 -13.06 10.03
N ILE A 563 7.53 -13.29 10.19
CA ILE A 563 8.27 -12.98 11.42
C ILE A 563 9.53 -12.18 11.10
N LYS A 564 9.85 -11.22 11.98
CA LYS A 564 11.06 -10.41 11.96
C LYS A 564 11.69 -10.39 13.35
N LEU A 565 13.00 -10.65 13.39
CA LEU A 565 13.83 -10.60 14.59
C LEU A 565 14.94 -9.57 14.37
N ALA A 566 15.22 -8.73 15.37
CA ALA A 566 16.37 -7.84 15.32
C ALA A 566 17.19 -7.81 16.60
N ASN A 567 18.51 -7.65 16.44
CA ASN A 567 19.52 -7.53 17.51
C ASN A 567 19.55 -8.71 18.49
N CYS A 568 19.14 -9.90 18.04
CA CYS A 568 19.05 -11.09 18.90
C CYS A 568 20.36 -11.88 18.92
N LEU A 569 20.81 -12.31 20.10
CA LEU A 569 21.89 -13.28 20.28
C LEU A 569 21.32 -14.61 20.76
N PHE A 570 21.42 -15.65 19.93
CA PHE A 570 20.93 -16.98 20.28
C PHE A 570 22.04 -17.87 20.85
N GLN A 571 21.81 -18.37 22.06
CA GLN A 571 22.68 -19.36 22.74
C GLN A 571 22.16 -20.79 22.61
N LYS A 572 20.92 -20.97 22.14
CA LYS A 572 20.26 -22.26 21.91
C LYS A 572 19.75 -22.33 20.48
N THR A 573 19.66 -23.54 19.92
CA THR A 573 19.10 -23.76 18.58
C THR A 573 17.67 -23.25 18.50
N VAL A 574 17.42 -22.42 17.50
CA VAL A 574 16.12 -21.80 17.23
C VAL A 574 15.41 -22.62 16.16
N LYS A 575 14.12 -22.92 16.35
CA LYS A 575 13.30 -23.61 15.35
C LYS A 575 12.01 -22.84 15.14
N PHE A 576 11.86 -22.24 13.96
CA PHE A 576 10.64 -21.52 13.62
C PHE A 576 9.44 -22.46 13.52
N ALA A 577 8.29 -22.00 14.03
CA ALA A 577 7.02 -22.70 13.87
C ALA A 577 6.60 -22.78 12.40
N ASP A 578 5.88 -23.84 12.02
CA ASP A 578 5.50 -24.08 10.63
C ASP A 578 4.28 -23.27 10.16
N LYS A 579 4.42 -21.95 10.27
CA LYS A 579 3.44 -20.95 9.82
C LYS A 579 4.08 -19.76 9.12
N TYR A 580 5.41 -19.64 9.15
CA TYR A 580 6.10 -18.46 8.64
C TYR A 580 6.51 -18.62 7.17
N LYS A 581 5.83 -17.89 6.28
CA LYS A 581 6.15 -17.84 4.84
C LYS A 581 7.29 -16.87 4.55
N GLN A 582 7.47 -15.87 5.41
CA GLN A 582 8.58 -14.92 5.34
C GLN A 582 9.27 -14.77 6.69
N ILE A 583 10.59 -14.89 6.68
CA ILE A 583 11.46 -14.72 7.85
C ILE A 583 12.46 -13.59 7.56
N GLU A 584 12.58 -12.64 8.48
CA GLU A 584 13.51 -11.52 8.41
C GLU A 584 14.41 -11.50 9.66
N LEU A 585 15.72 -11.57 9.46
CA LEU A 585 16.74 -11.56 10.50
C LEU A 585 17.58 -10.30 10.33
N ASN A 586 17.72 -9.49 11.37
CA ASN A 586 18.51 -8.25 11.34
C ASN A 586 19.46 -8.16 12.53
N CYS A 587 20.76 -8.07 12.33
CA CYS A 587 21.75 -8.09 13.42
C CYS A 587 21.56 -9.31 14.35
N VAL A 588 21.22 -10.47 13.77
CA VAL A 588 21.04 -11.71 14.52
C VAL A 588 22.35 -12.49 14.53
N SER A 589 22.76 -12.92 15.72
CA SER A 589 23.96 -13.74 15.91
C SER A 589 23.66 -15.01 16.68
N THR A 590 24.48 -16.04 16.46
CA THR A 590 24.38 -17.32 17.16
C THR A 590 25.71 -17.67 17.82
N SER A 591 25.66 -18.32 18.99
CA SER A 591 26.84 -18.94 19.60
C SER A 591 27.40 -20.06 18.72
N LYS A 592 28.64 -20.51 18.97
CA LYS A 592 29.29 -21.56 18.17
C LYS A 592 28.44 -22.83 18.15
N ASN A 593 28.21 -23.39 16.96
CA ASN A 593 27.38 -24.58 16.70
C ASN A 593 25.87 -24.44 16.98
N VAL A 594 25.38 -23.23 17.26
CA VAL A 594 23.95 -22.96 17.37
C VAL A 594 23.37 -22.69 15.98
N GLU A 595 22.27 -23.37 15.66
CA GLU A 595 21.59 -23.25 14.37
C GLU A 595 20.26 -22.49 14.48
N ILE A 596 19.90 -21.81 13.39
CA ILE A 596 18.56 -21.28 13.14
C ILE A 596 17.90 -22.19 12.10
N ILE A 597 16.96 -23.02 12.54
CA ILE A 597 16.24 -23.98 11.70
C ILE A 597 14.97 -23.33 11.16
N LEU A 598 14.87 -23.22 9.83
CA LEU A 598 13.69 -22.68 9.17
C LEU A 598 12.58 -23.74 9.03
N ASN A 599 11.34 -23.27 8.95
CA ASN A 599 10.18 -24.12 8.75
C ASN A 599 9.92 -24.43 7.26
N THR A 600 9.11 -25.45 7.01
CA THR A 600 8.77 -25.95 5.66
C THR A 600 8.01 -24.94 4.81
N ALA A 601 7.16 -24.12 5.41
CA ALA A 601 6.41 -23.08 4.70
C ALA A 601 7.23 -21.83 4.29
N CYS A 602 8.51 -21.72 4.67
CA CYS A 602 9.31 -20.52 4.40
C CYS A 602 9.67 -20.40 2.91
N GLU A 603 9.13 -19.38 2.24
CA GLU A 603 9.42 -19.07 0.83
C GLU A 603 10.35 -17.86 0.67
N LYS A 604 10.38 -16.96 1.67
CA LYS A 604 11.15 -15.71 1.61
C LYS A 604 12.02 -15.56 2.85
N LEU A 605 13.33 -15.48 2.66
CA LEU A 605 14.30 -15.21 3.72
C LEU A 605 15.05 -13.91 3.45
N ILE A 606 15.12 -13.06 4.47
CA ILE A 606 15.85 -11.79 4.41
C ILE A 606 16.80 -11.74 5.60
N VAL A 607 18.09 -11.52 5.34
CA VAL A 607 19.15 -11.55 6.34
C VAL A 607 19.97 -10.26 6.22
N TYR A 608 19.97 -9.45 7.28
CA TYR A 608 20.67 -8.18 7.37
C TYR A 608 21.70 -8.25 8.48
N LYS A 609 22.97 -7.97 8.18
CA LYS A 609 24.03 -7.80 9.19
C LYS A 609 24.12 -8.96 10.20
N CYS A 610 23.95 -10.22 9.76
CA CYS A 610 23.87 -11.38 10.67
C CYS A 610 25.16 -12.21 10.70
N ALA A 611 25.37 -12.92 11.80
CA ALA A 611 26.41 -13.92 11.99
C ALA A 611 25.80 -15.20 12.57
N ALA A 612 25.27 -16.07 11.69
CA ALA A 612 24.47 -17.22 12.10
C ALA A 612 24.64 -18.43 11.18
N ILE A 613 24.46 -19.63 11.73
CA ILE A 613 24.29 -20.86 10.96
C ILE A 613 22.78 -21.05 10.71
N ILE A 614 22.36 -20.98 9.45
CA ILE A 614 20.96 -21.09 9.03
C ILE A 614 20.73 -22.45 8.36
N ASN A 615 19.93 -23.30 9.00
CA ASN A 615 19.57 -24.61 8.50
C ASN A 615 18.26 -24.54 7.71
N VAL A 616 18.37 -24.80 6.40
CA VAL A 616 17.28 -24.70 5.43
C VAL A 616 16.93 -26.06 4.82
N LYS A 617 17.37 -27.18 5.43
CA LYS A 617 17.08 -28.54 4.94
C LYS A 617 15.58 -28.80 4.74
N ASN A 618 14.73 -28.14 5.53
CA ASN A 618 13.27 -28.26 5.46
C ASN A 618 12.65 -27.39 4.36
N VAL A 619 13.39 -26.45 3.77
CA VAL A 619 12.87 -25.54 2.74
C VAL A 619 13.11 -26.14 1.36
N LYS A 620 12.03 -26.39 0.60
CA LYS A 620 12.12 -26.99 -0.74
C LYS A 620 12.76 -26.05 -1.76
N ASN A 621 12.30 -24.80 -1.82
CA ASN A 621 12.81 -23.76 -2.71
C ASN A 621 12.48 -22.38 -2.12
N PHE A 622 13.40 -21.43 -2.23
CA PHE A 622 13.11 -20.04 -1.90
C PHE A 622 12.58 -19.28 -3.11
N ASP A 623 11.46 -18.58 -2.96
CA ASP A 623 11.06 -17.54 -3.91
C ASP A 623 12.03 -16.37 -3.88
N LYS A 624 12.50 -16.00 -2.68
CA LYS A 624 13.43 -14.89 -2.51
C LYS A 624 14.37 -15.11 -1.33
N LEU A 625 15.66 -14.99 -1.58
CA LEU A 625 16.72 -14.89 -0.56
C LEU A 625 17.43 -13.55 -0.71
N THR A 626 17.46 -12.75 0.35
CA THR A 626 18.17 -11.46 0.38
C THR A 626 19.20 -11.46 1.50
N LEU A 627 20.45 -11.21 1.17
CA LEU A 627 21.56 -11.07 2.12
C LEU A 627 22.14 -9.67 2.01
N GLN A 628 22.23 -8.95 3.13
CA GLN A 628 22.89 -7.66 3.21
C GLN A 628 24.02 -7.71 4.22
N PHE A 629 25.21 -7.37 3.76
CA PHE A 629 26.43 -7.40 4.54
C PHE A 629 26.64 -6.07 5.27
N SER A 630 27.00 -6.14 6.55
CA SER A 630 27.47 -5.02 7.38
C SER A 630 28.88 -4.58 7.03
N LEU A 631 29.19 -3.31 7.31
CA LEU A 631 30.55 -2.76 7.27
C LEU A 631 31.27 -2.96 8.60
N SER A 632 30.60 -2.65 9.71
CA SER A 632 31.18 -2.70 11.05
C SER A 632 31.40 -4.13 11.53
N GLU A 633 30.51 -5.05 11.17
CA GLU A 633 30.46 -6.40 11.74
C GLU A 633 30.86 -7.47 10.71
N LYS A 634 31.59 -8.50 11.16
CA LYS A 634 31.87 -9.67 10.34
C LYS A 634 30.58 -10.48 10.18
N ASN A 635 30.06 -10.54 8.96
CA ASN A 635 28.84 -11.30 8.64
C ASN A 635 29.21 -12.73 8.29
N HIS A 636 29.17 -13.63 9.26
CA HIS A 636 29.40 -15.05 9.02
C HIS A 636 28.06 -15.78 8.93
N VAL A 637 27.43 -15.72 7.75
CA VAL A 637 26.21 -16.49 7.48
C VAL A 637 26.58 -17.79 6.78
N LYS A 638 26.32 -18.93 7.42
CA LYS A 638 26.52 -20.26 6.84
C LYS A 638 25.17 -20.92 6.61
N PHE A 639 24.92 -21.39 5.39
CA PHE A 639 23.70 -22.14 5.07
C PHE A 639 23.94 -23.65 5.11
N ILE A 640 22.98 -24.39 5.65
CA ILE A 640 22.96 -25.86 5.62
C ILE A 640 21.75 -26.33 4.79
N GLY A 641 22.01 -27.07 3.71
CA GLY A 641 20.96 -27.68 2.88
C GLY A 641 20.27 -26.76 1.87
N LEU A 642 20.90 -25.64 1.49
CA LEU A 642 20.33 -24.71 0.51
C LEU A 642 20.44 -25.27 -0.92
N LYS A 643 19.30 -25.64 -1.53
CA LYS A 643 19.26 -26.26 -2.86
C LYS A 643 18.96 -25.28 -4.00
N SER A 644 17.82 -24.58 -3.91
CA SER A 644 17.29 -23.74 -5.00
C SER A 644 16.79 -22.40 -4.49
N VAL A 645 16.99 -21.35 -5.29
CA VAL A 645 16.53 -19.99 -5.03
C VAL A 645 16.06 -19.35 -6.34
N ASN A 646 14.80 -18.93 -6.43
CA ASN A 646 14.28 -18.20 -7.58
C ASN A 646 14.95 -16.82 -7.69
N HIS A 647 14.97 -16.03 -6.62
CA HIS A 647 15.60 -14.71 -6.61
C HIS A 647 16.62 -14.55 -5.46
N LEU A 648 17.91 -14.54 -5.80
CA LEU A 648 19.01 -14.30 -4.87
C LEU A 648 19.51 -12.86 -5.00
N ARG A 649 19.46 -12.11 -3.90
CA ARG A 649 19.93 -10.73 -3.82
C ARG A 649 21.05 -10.58 -2.78
N LEU A 650 22.18 -10.05 -3.22
CA LEU A 650 23.36 -9.78 -2.38
C LEU A 650 23.61 -8.27 -2.33
N ILE A 651 23.59 -7.69 -1.13
CA ILE A 651 23.63 -6.24 -0.92
C ILE A 651 24.86 -5.87 -0.09
N ASN A 652 25.60 -4.84 -0.50
CA ASN A 652 26.71 -4.24 0.26
C ASN A 652 27.90 -5.19 0.49
N ILE A 653 28.25 -6.01 -0.51
CA ILE A 653 29.44 -6.86 -0.44
C ILE A 653 30.69 -5.97 -0.32
N SER A 654 31.40 -6.11 0.79
CA SER A 654 32.62 -5.36 1.11
C SER A 654 33.71 -6.22 1.73
N ARG A 655 33.33 -7.32 2.42
CA ARG A 655 34.19 -8.35 3.04
C ARG A 655 33.59 -9.74 2.80
N GLU A 656 34.18 -10.79 3.38
CA GLU A 656 33.62 -12.16 3.44
C GLU A 656 33.44 -12.86 2.07
N VAL A 657 34.36 -12.59 1.14
CA VAL A 657 34.29 -13.11 -0.23
C VAL A 657 34.26 -14.64 -0.28
N THR A 658 35.05 -15.31 0.57
CA THR A 658 35.10 -16.77 0.67
C THR A 658 33.75 -17.38 1.08
N SER A 659 33.06 -16.76 2.04
CA SER A 659 31.72 -17.14 2.50
C SER A 659 30.69 -17.00 1.37
N ILE A 660 30.76 -15.91 0.61
CA ILE A 660 29.84 -15.65 -0.52
C ILE A 660 30.10 -16.61 -1.68
N ILE A 661 31.37 -16.91 -1.98
CA ILE A 661 31.74 -17.92 -2.98
C ILE A 661 31.19 -19.28 -2.56
N SER A 662 31.43 -19.68 -1.32
CA SER A 662 30.95 -20.96 -0.78
C SER A 662 29.43 -21.07 -0.87
N LEU A 663 28.71 -19.99 -0.52
CA LEU A 663 27.27 -19.89 -0.69
C LEU A 663 26.86 -20.11 -2.15
N LEU A 664 27.41 -19.31 -3.08
CA LEU A 664 27.02 -19.36 -4.49
C LEU A 664 27.37 -20.70 -5.15
N THR A 665 28.45 -21.36 -4.74
CA THR A 665 28.80 -22.71 -5.21
C THR A 665 27.91 -23.80 -4.63
N ALA A 666 27.33 -23.59 -3.45
CA ALA A 666 26.49 -24.59 -2.79
C ALA A 666 25.04 -24.59 -3.32
N VAL A 667 24.58 -23.51 -3.95
CA VAL A 667 23.24 -23.44 -4.53
C VAL A 667 23.23 -24.11 -5.90
N GLU A 668 22.39 -25.13 -6.06
CA GLU A 668 22.25 -25.86 -7.32
C GLU A 668 21.57 -25.01 -8.41
N ASN A 669 20.53 -24.24 -8.04
CA ASN A 669 19.72 -23.49 -8.99
C ASN A 669 19.42 -22.07 -8.49
N VAL A 670 19.86 -21.07 -9.26
CA VAL A 670 19.51 -19.65 -9.12
C VAL A 670 18.92 -19.11 -10.43
N LYS A 671 17.67 -18.64 -10.45
CA LYS A 671 17.06 -18.06 -11.67
C LYS A 671 17.38 -16.57 -11.86
N HIS A 672 17.31 -15.80 -10.78
CA HIS A 672 17.57 -14.36 -10.79
C HIS A 672 18.64 -14.02 -9.75
N LEU A 673 19.73 -13.41 -10.19
CA LEU A 673 20.84 -13.00 -9.34
C LEU A 673 21.01 -11.48 -9.39
N GLU A 674 20.95 -10.84 -8.22
CA GLU A 674 21.13 -9.39 -8.07
C GLU A 674 22.29 -9.10 -7.11
N PHE A 675 23.25 -8.30 -7.58
CA PHE A 675 24.24 -7.65 -6.73
C PHE A 675 23.91 -6.17 -6.63
N ARG A 676 23.94 -5.62 -5.42
CA ARG A 676 23.57 -4.22 -5.17
C ARG A 676 24.50 -3.57 -4.15
N SER A 677 24.90 -2.32 -4.39
CA SER A 677 25.64 -1.52 -3.42
C SER A 677 24.88 -0.24 -3.07
N THR A 678 24.36 -0.20 -1.85
CA THR A 678 23.58 0.90 -1.26
C THR A 678 24.23 1.33 0.06
N TYR A 679 25.23 2.19 -0.05
CA TYR A 679 25.93 2.80 1.09
C TYR A 679 25.52 4.25 1.35
N LYS A 680 24.42 4.72 0.72
CA LYS A 680 23.98 6.12 0.85
C LYS A 680 23.49 6.46 2.25
N ASP A 681 22.93 5.47 2.92
CA ASP A 681 22.26 5.62 4.21
C ASP A 681 23.16 5.22 5.38
N GLU A 682 24.37 4.70 5.10
CA GLU A 682 25.37 4.40 6.12
C GLU A 682 26.02 5.70 6.62
N LYS A 683 26.29 5.77 7.93
CA LYS A 683 26.88 6.96 8.54
C LYS A 683 28.32 7.13 8.06
N ARG A 684 28.77 8.39 7.96
CA ARG A 684 30.13 8.69 7.48
C ARG A 684 31.19 8.12 8.42
N GLU A 685 30.89 8.12 9.71
CA GLU A 685 31.70 7.58 10.79
C GLU A 685 31.95 6.08 10.56
N ASP A 686 30.89 5.30 10.30
CA ASP A 686 30.97 3.85 10.04
C ASP A 686 31.85 3.54 8.82
N ILE A 687 31.75 4.37 7.77
CA ILE A 687 32.58 4.22 6.56
C ILE A 687 34.06 4.51 6.84
N ASN A 688 34.35 5.55 7.62
CA ASN A 688 35.71 5.90 8.00
C ASN A 688 36.33 4.82 8.89
N GLU A 689 35.58 4.35 9.88
CA GLU A 689 36.00 3.26 10.75
C GLU A 689 36.27 1.99 9.94
N TYR A 690 35.34 1.63 9.05
CA TYR A 690 35.51 0.52 8.12
C TYR A 690 36.81 0.64 7.32
N MET A 691 37.08 1.81 6.74
CA MET A 691 38.26 2.07 5.93
C MET A 691 39.55 1.91 6.74
N ASN A 692 39.59 2.46 7.96
CA ASN A 692 40.72 2.34 8.87
C ASN A 692 40.98 0.89 9.26
N VAL A 693 39.95 0.17 9.69
CA VAL A 693 40.03 -1.25 10.07
C VAL A 693 40.48 -2.06 8.86
N PHE A 694 39.81 -1.92 7.73
CA PHE A 694 40.11 -2.70 6.52
C PHE A 694 41.54 -2.46 6.00
N THR A 695 42.04 -1.23 6.04
CA THR A 695 43.42 -0.91 5.60
C THR A 695 44.47 -1.52 6.52
N ARG A 696 44.22 -1.51 7.84
CA ARG A 696 45.07 -2.21 8.82
C ARG A 696 45.04 -3.72 8.59
N THR A 697 43.84 -4.29 8.41
CA THR A 697 43.64 -5.72 8.15
C THR A 697 44.36 -6.18 6.87
N LEU A 698 44.26 -5.44 5.77
CA LEU A 698 44.98 -5.72 4.53
C LEU A 698 46.50 -5.77 4.70
N SER A 699 47.02 -5.00 5.65
CA SER A 699 48.47 -4.92 5.92
C SER A 699 48.94 -6.04 6.86
N ALA A 700 48.04 -6.65 7.63
CA ALA A 700 48.37 -7.55 8.73
C ALA A 700 47.90 -9.01 8.54
N GLU A 701 46.86 -9.29 7.76
CA GLU A 701 46.29 -10.66 7.63
C GLU A 701 46.97 -11.48 6.52
N GLU A 702 47.38 -12.72 6.88
CA GLU A 702 47.85 -13.77 5.96
C GLU A 702 46.78 -14.20 4.94
N ASP A 703 45.49 -14.02 5.23
CA ASP A 703 44.38 -14.47 4.37
C ASP A 703 44.37 -13.79 2.99
N PHE A 704 44.86 -12.56 2.89
CA PHE A 704 45.02 -11.86 1.62
C PHE A 704 46.29 -12.28 0.85
N GLU A 705 47.24 -12.94 1.50
CA GLU A 705 48.41 -13.52 0.82
C GLU A 705 48.03 -14.69 -0.08
N ARG A 706 46.94 -15.40 0.26
CA ARG A 706 46.36 -16.44 -0.59
C ARG A 706 45.78 -15.87 -1.90
N PHE A 707 45.53 -14.56 -1.95
CA PHE A 707 44.91 -13.88 -3.09
C PHE A 707 45.64 -12.57 -3.44
N PRO A 708 46.88 -12.64 -3.94
CA PRO A 708 47.74 -11.47 -4.16
C PRO A 708 47.12 -10.45 -5.15
N ASP A 709 46.42 -10.93 -6.18
CA ASP A 709 45.66 -10.09 -7.12
C ASP A 709 44.60 -9.23 -6.43
N LEU A 710 43.87 -9.81 -5.46
CA LEU A 710 42.81 -9.13 -4.72
C LEU A 710 43.43 -8.09 -3.77
N LYS A 711 44.49 -8.48 -3.04
CA LYS A 711 45.24 -7.60 -2.14
C LYS A 711 45.76 -6.36 -2.88
N SER A 712 46.42 -6.56 -4.03
CA SER A 712 46.96 -5.46 -4.85
C SER A 712 45.87 -4.49 -5.32
N LYS A 713 44.74 -5.01 -5.82
CA LYS A 713 43.59 -4.17 -6.23
C LYS A 713 43.01 -3.38 -5.05
N CYS A 714 42.85 -4.01 -3.88
CA CYS A 714 42.33 -3.32 -2.69
C CYS A 714 43.29 -2.23 -2.17
N LEU A 715 44.60 -2.47 -2.20
CA LEU A 715 45.61 -1.47 -1.82
C LEU A 715 45.62 -0.26 -2.76
N SER A 716 45.30 -0.45 -4.04
CA SER A 716 45.27 0.63 -5.05
C SER A 716 44.22 1.72 -4.77
N VAL A 717 43.23 1.44 -3.92
CA VAL A 717 42.14 2.38 -3.61
C VAL A 717 42.25 2.96 -2.19
N LYS A 718 43.27 2.60 -1.42
CA LYS A 718 43.43 3.00 0.00
C LYS A 718 43.42 4.51 0.23
N ASP A 719 43.88 5.30 -0.74
CA ASP A 719 44.01 6.76 -0.62
C ASP A 719 42.78 7.52 -1.18
N THR A 720 41.73 6.79 -1.59
CA THR A 720 40.50 7.41 -2.12
C THR A 720 39.64 7.97 -0.99
N LYS A 721 38.81 8.98 -1.31
CA LYS A 721 37.85 9.55 -0.35
C LYS A 721 36.96 8.43 0.22
N PRO A 722 36.65 8.41 1.53
CA PRO A 722 35.90 7.32 2.17
C PRO A 722 34.58 6.96 1.47
N SER A 723 33.84 7.98 1.03
CA SER A 723 32.57 7.79 0.30
C SER A 723 32.72 7.15 -1.08
N ILE A 724 33.92 7.15 -1.67
CA ILE A 724 34.24 6.50 -2.95
C ILE A 724 34.89 5.14 -2.67
N PHE A 725 35.76 5.07 -1.67
CA PHE A 725 36.49 3.88 -1.23
C PHE A 725 35.59 2.65 -1.10
N ILE A 726 34.50 2.76 -0.33
CA ILE A 726 33.60 1.64 -0.03
C ILE A 726 32.96 1.02 -1.28
N TYR A 727 32.67 1.88 -2.24
CA TYR A 727 32.06 1.53 -3.50
C TYR A 727 33.07 0.88 -4.46
N GLU A 728 34.31 1.38 -4.48
CA GLU A 728 35.42 0.76 -5.22
C GLU A 728 35.79 -0.61 -4.65
N ILE A 729 35.86 -0.75 -3.32
CA ILE A 729 36.07 -2.04 -2.67
C ILE A 729 34.94 -3.01 -3.03
N SER A 730 33.68 -2.55 -2.98
CA SER A 730 32.54 -3.38 -3.36
C SER A 730 32.64 -3.87 -4.82
N ASP A 731 33.05 -3.01 -5.74
CA ASP A 731 33.32 -3.41 -7.13
C ASP A 731 34.42 -4.46 -7.20
N ILE A 732 35.56 -4.25 -6.52
CA ILE A 732 36.69 -5.19 -6.51
C ILE A 732 36.25 -6.56 -5.99
N MET A 733 35.52 -6.61 -4.88
CA MET A 733 35.05 -7.86 -4.27
C MET A 733 34.07 -8.60 -5.18
N VAL A 734 33.08 -7.90 -5.75
CA VAL A 734 32.10 -8.52 -6.67
C VAL A 734 32.80 -9.05 -7.92
N ASN A 735 33.71 -8.28 -8.52
CA ASN A 735 34.46 -8.74 -9.69
C ASN A 735 35.32 -9.96 -9.39
N TYR A 736 35.91 -10.02 -8.20
CA TYR A 736 36.67 -11.19 -7.78
C TYR A 736 35.78 -12.43 -7.61
N ILE A 737 34.61 -12.30 -7.00
CA ILE A 737 33.61 -13.38 -6.88
C ILE A 737 33.21 -13.87 -8.29
N LEU A 738 32.88 -12.96 -9.19
CA LEU A 738 32.50 -13.31 -10.57
C LEU A 738 33.62 -14.04 -11.32
N LYS A 739 34.88 -13.59 -11.20
CA LYS A 739 36.05 -14.20 -11.86
C LYS A 739 36.17 -15.68 -11.50
N LEU A 740 35.90 -16.03 -10.23
CA LEU A 740 36.02 -17.39 -9.74
C LEU A 740 34.82 -18.29 -10.09
N LEU A 741 33.63 -17.71 -10.29
CA LEU A 741 32.38 -18.47 -10.45
C LEU A 741 31.92 -18.58 -11.90
N LEU A 742 32.07 -17.54 -12.72
CA LEU A 742 31.63 -17.55 -14.13
C LEU A 742 32.32 -18.64 -14.96
N GLY A 743 33.53 -19.04 -14.58
CA GLY A 743 34.29 -20.11 -15.25
C GLY A 743 33.88 -21.54 -14.86
N LYS A 744 33.10 -21.73 -13.78
CA LYS A 744 32.81 -23.05 -13.19
C LYS A 744 31.39 -23.58 -13.50
N GLY A 745 30.63 -22.87 -14.34
CA GLY A 745 29.24 -23.24 -14.66
C GLY A 745 28.23 -22.98 -13.53
N THR A 746 28.65 -22.37 -12.41
CA THR A 746 27.80 -22.08 -11.24
C THR A 746 26.57 -21.23 -11.57
N PHE A 747 26.60 -20.46 -12.67
CA PHE A 747 25.52 -19.58 -13.09
C PHE A 747 24.72 -20.07 -14.30
N ASN A 748 24.80 -21.36 -14.64
CA ASN A 748 24.10 -21.93 -15.80
C ASN A 748 22.57 -21.81 -15.71
N SER A 749 22.00 -21.77 -14.50
CA SER A 749 20.56 -21.60 -14.29
C SER A 749 20.09 -20.14 -14.33
N VAL A 750 21.00 -19.16 -14.36
CA VAL A 750 20.67 -17.74 -14.21
C VAL A 750 20.08 -17.19 -15.52
N ILE A 751 18.83 -16.72 -15.44
CA ILE A 751 18.08 -16.11 -16.54
C ILE A 751 18.16 -14.58 -16.46
N LYS A 752 18.28 -14.01 -15.25
CA LYS A 752 18.38 -12.56 -15.02
C LYS A 752 19.56 -12.25 -14.11
N LEU A 753 20.45 -11.39 -14.58
CA LEU A 753 21.61 -10.91 -13.82
C LEU A 753 21.59 -9.39 -13.74
N VAL A 754 21.60 -8.88 -12.52
CA VAL A 754 21.45 -7.45 -12.25
C VAL A 754 22.55 -6.96 -11.33
N PHE A 755 23.27 -5.92 -11.73
CA PHE A 755 24.23 -5.19 -10.92
C PHE A 755 23.73 -3.77 -10.72
N ILE A 756 23.57 -3.35 -9.47
CA ILE A 756 23.09 -2.01 -9.09
C ILE A 756 24.16 -1.27 -8.33
N SER A 757 24.62 -0.14 -8.88
CA SER A 757 25.72 0.67 -8.30
C SER A 757 27.02 -0.11 -8.09
N ILE A 758 27.24 -1.13 -8.91
CA ILE A 758 28.47 -1.94 -8.98
C ILE A 758 29.02 -1.83 -10.41
N SER A 759 30.32 -1.61 -10.54
CA SER A 759 30.99 -1.65 -11.84
C SER A 759 31.65 -2.99 -12.10
N ILE A 760 31.54 -3.49 -13.32
CA ILE A 760 32.10 -4.76 -13.77
C ILE A 760 33.32 -4.48 -14.65
N ASP A 761 34.40 -5.21 -14.38
CA ASP A 761 35.64 -5.13 -15.12
C ASP A 761 35.56 -5.91 -16.46
N ILE A 762 36.47 -5.57 -17.37
CA ILE A 762 36.49 -6.16 -18.70
C ILE A 762 36.76 -7.67 -18.67
N ILE A 763 37.46 -8.17 -17.64
CA ILE A 763 37.82 -9.59 -17.53
C ILE A 763 36.55 -10.41 -17.29
N ASN A 764 35.69 -9.97 -16.38
CA ASN A 764 34.41 -10.65 -16.11
C ASN A 764 33.44 -10.53 -17.28
N CYS A 765 33.45 -9.40 -17.99
CA CYS A 765 32.67 -9.25 -19.22
C CYS A 765 32.95 -10.35 -20.25
N LYS A 766 34.21 -10.80 -20.38
CA LYS A 766 34.58 -11.89 -21.31
C LYS A 766 33.92 -13.22 -20.96
N SER A 767 33.50 -13.40 -19.72
CA SER A 767 32.94 -14.67 -19.25
C SER A 767 31.42 -14.74 -19.37
N PHE A 768 30.72 -13.64 -19.70
CA PHE A 768 29.26 -13.66 -19.84
C PHE A 768 28.77 -14.53 -21.00
N VAL A 769 29.60 -14.75 -22.04
CA VAL A 769 29.29 -15.66 -23.15
C VAL A 769 29.01 -17.09 -22.66
N LYS A 770 29.58 -17.48 -21.50
CA LYS A 770 29.37 -18.80 -20.89
C LYS A 770 27.99 -18.93 -20.23
N MET A 771 27.27 -17.84 -20.01
CA MET A 771 25.94 -17.84 -19.37
C MET A 771 24.84 -18.10 -20.41
N VAL A 772 24.76 -19.35 -20.88
CA VAL A 772 23.91 -19.76 -22.01
C VAL A 772 22.40 -19.53 -21.84
N ASN A 773 21.92 -19.35 -20.61
CA ASN A 773 20.50 -19.12 -20.31
C ASN A 773 20.16 -17.67 -19.94
N LEU A 774 21.15 -16.76 -19.96
CA LEU A 774 20.93 -15.38 -19.55
C LEU A 774 20.12 -14.60 -20.60
N GLU A 775 18.93 -14.13 -20.22
CA GLU A 775 18.03 -13.34 -21.07
C GLU A 775 18.04 -11.85 -20.71
N ILE A 776 18.30 -11.50 -19.46
CA ILE A 776 18.29 -10.12 -18.96
C ILE A 776 19.61 -9.82 -18.26
N LEU A 777 20.35 -8.85 -18.78
CA LEU A 777 21.59 -8.35 -18.19
C LEU A 777 21.47 -6.85 -17.92
N GLN A 778 21.55 -6.48 -16.64
CA GLN A 778 21.66 -5.09 -16.22
C GLN A 778 22.97 -4.88 -15.49
N MET A 779 23.80 -3.97 -15.96
CA MET A 779 25.13 -3.75 -15.40
C MET A 779 25.67 -2.34 -15.64
N CYS A 780 26.82 -2.05 -15.05
CA CYS A 780 27.64 -0.91 -15.41
C CYS A 780 29.05 -1.41 -15.74
N ALA A 781 29.53 -1.23 -16.97
CA ALA A 781 30.87 -1.66 -17.36
C ALA A 781 31.87 -0.52 -17.21
N ARG A 782 33.06 -0.78 -16.62
CA ARG A 782 34.13 0.23 -16.47
C ARG A 782 34.60 0.82 -17.79
N ASN A 783 34.86 -0.08 -18.71
CA ASN A 783 35.18 0.24 -20.09
C ASN A 783 34.31 -0.66 -20.93
N THR A 784 33.52 -0.07 -21.83
CA THR A 784 32.78 -0.84 -22.83
C THR A 784 33.56 -0.76 -24.13
N THR A 785 34.13 -1.89 -24.53
CA THR A 785 34.89 -2.06 -25.78
C THR A 785 34.12 -2.94 -26.75
N ASN A 786 34.61 -3.12 -27.98
CA ASN A 786 34.05 -4.13 -28.91
C ASN A 786 34.00 -5.53 -28.28
N GLU A 787 35.02 -5.86 -27.48
CA GLU A 787 35.13 -7.14 -26.81
C GLU A 787 33.99 -7.35 -25.81
N PHE A 788 33.46 -6.30 -25.19
CA PHE A 788 32.26 -6.44 -24.34
C PHE A 788 31.05 -6.93 -25.14
N LEU A 789 30.80 -6.33 -26.31
CA LEU A 789 29.68 -6.74 -27.16
C LEU A 789 29.90 -8.15 -27.73
N TYR A 790 31.14 -8.52 -28.05
CA TYR A 790 31.46 -9.88 -28.52
C TYR A 790 31.12 -10.95 -27.48
N ASN A 791 31.28 -10.64 -26.19
CA ASN A 791 31.09 -11.60 -25.11
C ASN A 791 29.69 -11.58 -24.48
N LEU A 792 28.69 -10.97 -25.13
CA LEU A 792 27.30 -11.05 -24.65
C LEU A 792 26.74 -12.47 -24.87
N PRO A 793 25.91 -12.98 -23.95
CA PRO A 793 25.31 -14.30 -24.09
C PRO A 793 24.31 -14.37 -25.24
N ALA A 794 24.26 -15.51 -25.92
CA ALA A 794 23.47 -15.69 -27.14
C ALA A 794 21.95 -15.53 -26.95
N LYS A 795 21.40 -15.88 -25.77
CA LYS A 795 19.96 -15.76 -25.46
C LYS A 795 19.55 -14.38 -24.93
N LEU A 796 20.47 -13.42 -24.87
CA LEU A 796 20.20 -12.12 -24.26
C LEU A 796 19.13 -11.34 -25.04
N LYS A 797 18.03 -11.00 -24.36
CA LYS A 797 16.90 -10.22 -24.90
C LYS A 797 16.94 -8.76 -24.47
N LEU A 798 17.45 -8.48 -23.27
CA LEU A 798 17.57 -7.12 -22.73
C LEU A 798 18.95 -6.88 -22.16
N LEU A 799 19.56 -5.80 -22.66
CA LEU A 799 20.81 -5.27 -22.16
C LEU A 799 20.61 -3.86 -21.62
N ASN A 800 20.85 -3.69 -20.33
CA ASN A 800 20.86 -2.39 -19.68
C ASN A 800 22.26 -2.06 -19.17
N ILE A 801 22.98 -1.22 -19.90
CA ILE A 801 24.29 -0.69 -19.48
C ILE A 801 24.19 0.73 -18.90
N CYS A 802 22.97 1.24 -18.77
CA CYS A 802 22.68 2.55 -18.24
C CYS A 802 22.39 2.48 -16.75
N ASN A 803 23.43 2.25 -15.96
CA ASN A 803 23.30 2.36 -14.52
C ASN A 803 23.81 3.73 -14.05
N SER A 804 22.94 4.52 -13.43
CA SER A 804 23.42 5.69 -12.69
C SER A 804 24.27 5.24 -11.53
N PHE A 805 25.52 5.69 -11.51
CA PHE A 805 26.07 6.09 -10.24
C PHE A 805 25.20 7.21 -9.70
N ALA A 806 24.78 7.08 -8.45
CA ALA A 806 24.43 8.27 -7.71
C ALA A 806 25.61 9.23 -7.76
N SER A 807 25.31 10.52 -7.90
CA SER A 807 26.15 11.72 -8.10
C SER A 807 27.50 11.82 -7.36
N LYS A 808 27.89 10.86 -6.51
CA LYS A 808 29.12 10.88 -5.69
C LYS A 808 30.35 10.26 -6.35
N ARG A 809 30.21 9.39 -7.36
CA ARG A 809 31.38 8.86 -8.11
C ARG A 809 31.68 9.79 -9.29
N SER A 810 32.91 10.33 -9.38
CA SER A 810 33.38 11.15 -10.50
C SER A 810 33.66 10.33 -11.78
N TRP A 811 33.34 9.05 -11.77
CA TRP A 811 33.69 8.13 -12.83
C TRP A 811 32.76 8.30 -14.04
N LYS A 812 33.35 8.61 -15.19
CA LYS A 812 32.68 8.64 -16.50
C LYS A 812 32.99 7.32 -17.22
N PRO A 813 31.97 6.54 -17.65
CA PRO A 813 32.21 5.35 -18.44
C PRO A 813 32.96 5.70 -19.73
N LYS A 814 33.99 4.91 -20.06
CA LYS A 814 34.75 5.06 -21.30
C LYS A 814 34.22 4.05 -22.33
N TYR A 815 33.91 4.56 -23.50
CA TYR A 815 33.41 3.79 -24.62
C TYR A 815 34.45 3.80 -25.74
N VAL A 816 35.00 2.63 -26.06
CA VAL A 816 36.03 2.46 -27.10
C VAL A 816 35.58 1.36 -28.04
N ILE A 817 34.63 1.69 -28.92
CA ILE A 817 34.14 0.78 -29.95
C ILE A 817 34.80 1.15 -31.28
N LYS A 818 35.58 0.21 -31.85
CA LYS A 818 36.25 0.39 -33.15
C LYS A 818 35.45 -0.32 -34.26
N PRO A 819 35.16 0.31 -35.40
CA PRO A 819 34.37 -0.33 -36.47
C PRO A 819 35.03 -1.56 -37.11
N SER A 820 36.34 -1.73 -36.96
CA SER A 820 37.15 -2.68 -37.75
C SER A 820 37.20 -4.12 -37.22
N ILE A 821 36.43 -4.47 -36.19
CA ILE A 821 36.42 -5.83 -35.63
C ILE A 821 35.07 -6.47 -35.99
N ILE A 822 35.11 -7.55 -36.78
CA ILE A 822 33.95 -8.36 -37.13
C ILE A 822 33.42 -9.02 -35.84
N VAL A 823 32.24 -8.60 -35.39
CA VAL A 823 31.55 -9.19 -34.23
C VAL A 823 30.33 -9.97 -34.75
N HIS A 824 29.97 -11.06 -34.07
CA HIS A 824 28.80 -11.86 -34.44
C HIS A 824 27.50 -11.10 -34.09
N PRO A 825 26.45 -11.17 -34.93
CA PRO A 825 25.19 -10.49 -34.67
C PRO A 825 24.41 -11.13 -33.51
N HIS A 826 23.93 -10.29 -32.60
CA HIS A 826 23.06 -10.63 -31.47
C HIS A 826 21.60 -10.64 -31.90
N ASN A 827 21.20 -11.74 -32.53
CA ASN A 827 19.87 -11.92 -33.12
C ASN A 827 18.70 -12.00 -32.13
N ASN A 828 18.96 -11.94 -30.82
CA ASN A 828 17.92 -12.03 -29.78
C ASN A 828 17.74 -10.74 -28.99
N LEU A 829 18.64 -9.76 -29.12
CA LEU A 829 18.58 -8.54 -28.33
C LEU A 829 17.48 -7.61 -28.86
N LYS A 830 16.39 -7.49 -28.11
CA LYS A 830 15.22 -6.66 -28.45
C LYS A 830 15.24 -5.29 -27.77
N VAL A 831 15.81 -5.22 -26.57
CA VAL A 831 15.78 -4.01 -25.74
C VAL A 831 17.18 -3.60 -25.32
N LEU A 832 17.51 -2.33 -25.59
CA LEU A 832 18.78 -1.74 -25.21
C LEU A 832 18.57 -0.47 -24.38
N VAL A 833 19.18 -0.41 -23.20
CA VAL A 833 19.14 0.76 -22.31
C VAL A 833 20.54 1.32 -22.11
N ILE A 834 20.77 2.55 -22.55
CA ILE A 834 22.11 3.18 -22.67
C ILE A 834 22.12 4.61 -22.12
N SER A 835 23.32 5.14 -21.88
CA SER A 835 23.53 6.58 -21.73
C SER A 835 23.70 7.23 -23.10
N SER A 836 23.31 8.49 -23.25
CA SER A 836 23.59 9.31 -24.44
C SER A 836 25.05 9.24 -24.91
N HIS A 837 26.02 9.18 -23.99
CA HIS A 837 27.44 9.03 -24.31
C HIS A 837 27.79 7.78 -25.13
N PHE A 838 26.95 6.74 -25.08
CA PHE A 838 27.15 5.51 -25.84
C PHE A 838 26.68 5.65 -27.30
N LEU A 839 25.86 6.65 -27.64
CA LEU A 839 25.27 6.80 -28.97
C LEU A 839 26.32 6.92 -30.08
N SER A 840 27.39 7.68 -29.85
CA SER A 840 28.47 7.83 -30.83
C SER A 840 29.13 6.51 -31.24
N ASN A 841 29.07 5.51 -30.34
CA ASN A 841 29.64 4.18 -30.52
C ASN A 841 28.63 3.16 -31.07
N ILE A 842 27.32 3.40 -30.93
CA ILE A 842 26.28 2.44 -31.31
C ILE A 842 26.21 2.21 -32.83
N THR A 843 26.57 3.22 -33.61
CA THR A 843 26.48 3.18 -35.08
C THR A 843 27.43 2.17 -35.69
N SER A 844 28.58 1.92 -35.06
CA SER A 844 29.49 0.84 -35.46
C SER A 844 29.01 -0.54 -35.00
N ALA A 845 28.12 -0.59 -34.02
CA ALA A 845 27.57 -1.81 -33.44
C ALA A 845 26.17 -2.18 -33.98
N PHE A 846 25.55 -1.35 -34.83
CA PHE A 846 24.19 -1.58 -35.34
C PHE A 846 24.06 -2.91 -36.10
N ILE A 847 25.04 -3.24 -36.96
CA ILE A 847 25.07 -4.52 -37.69
C ILE A 847 24.98 -5.71 -36.71
N LEU A 848 25.38 -5.50 -35.46
CA LEU A 848 25.39 -6.51 -34.42
C LEU A 848 24.05 -6.65 -33.70
N LEU A 849 23.09 -5.74 -33.88
CA LEU A 849 21.82 -5.72 -33.15
C LEU A 849 20.60 -5.70 -34.11
N PRO A 850 20.49 -6.66 -35.05
CA PRO A 850 19.52 -6.59 -36.15
C PRO A 850 18.05 -6.67 -35.69
N LYS A 851 17.76 -7.18 -34.50
CA LYS A 851 16.39 -7.30 -33.93
C LYS A 851 16.08 -6.29 -32.84
N LEU A 852 16.84 -5.20 -32.74
CA LEU A 852 16.59 -4.18 -31.73
C LEU A 852 15.26 -3.47 -32.00
N GLU A 853 14.32 -3.56 -31.06
CA GLU A 853 12.98 -2.96 -31.18
C GLU A 853 12.85 -1.70 -30.30
N VAL A 854 13.45 -1.71 -29.11
CA VAL A 854 13.32 -0.65 -28.11
C VAL A 854 14.69 -0.11 -27.71
N LEU A 855 14.86 1.21 -27.84
CA LEU A 855 16.04 1.94 -27.35
C LEU A 855 15.62 2.91 -26.25
N ARG A 856 16.17 2.72 -25.04
CA ARG A 856 16.06 3.70 -23.96
C ARG A 856 17.38 4.41 -23.74
N ILE A 857 17.33 5.73 -23.75
CA ILE A 857 18.49 6.60 -23.63
C ILE A 857 18.32 7.44 -22.37
N ARG A 858 19.30 7.42 -21.49
CA ARG A 858 19.41 8.42 -20.43
C ARG A 858 20.11 9.65 -20.97
N TYR A 859 19.40 10.76 -20.96
CA TYR A 859 19.91 12.06 -21.38
C TYR A 859 21.10 12.51 -20.51
N SER A 860 22.11 13.08 -21.17
CA SER A 860 23.21 13.85 -20.55
C SER A 860 23.63 14.95 -21.54
N ILE A 861 24.03 16.11 -21.00
CA ILE A 861 24.29 17.37 -21.73
C ILE A 861 25.46 17.27 -22.75
N LEU A 862 26.28 16.23 -22.65
CA LEU A 862 27.55 16.10 -23.39
C LEU A 862 27.44 15.05 -24.51
N LEU A 863 26.70 15.38 -25.58
CA LEU A 863 26.91 14.74 -26.88
C LEU A 863 27.94 15.56 -27.67
N ARG A 864 29.03 14.91 -28.10
CA ARG A 864 29.86 15.42 -29.18
C ARG A 864 29.50 14.62 -30.41
N ALA A 865 28.70 15.19 -31.30
CA ALA A 865 28.43 14.58 -32.59
C ALA A 865 29.75 14.41 -33.34
N ASN A 866 29.98 13.21 -33.89
CA ASN A 866 31.02 13.01 -34.89
C ASN A 866 30.33 13.26 -36.24
N PRO A 867 30.61 14.38 -36.94
CA PRO A 867 29.82 14.85 -38.09
C PRO A 867 30.00 14.01 -39.36
N ARG A 868 30.58 12.80 -39.28
CA ARG A 868 30.67 11.94 -40.45
C ARG A 868 29.28 11.42 -40.77
N GLU A 869 28.78 11.77 -41.95
CA GLU A 869 27.56 11.19 -42.54
C GLU A 869 27.67 9.67 -42.49
N LYS A 870 26.75 9.05 -41.75
CA LYS A 870 26.64 7.60 -41.66
C LYS A 870 25.42 7.18 -42.45
N THR A 871 25.63 6.31 -43.43
CA THR A 871 24.59 5.83 -44.34
C THR A 871 23.58 4.89 -43.66
N ASN A 872 23.90 4.33 -42.48
CA ASN A 872 23.03 3.38 -41.76
C ASN A 872 22.56 3.93 -40.40
N ARG A 873 21.27 4.23 -40.28
CA ARG A 873 20.57 4.64 -39.04
C ARG A 873 19.87 3.45 -38.39
N LEU A 874 19.70 3.49 -37.05
CA LEU A 874 18.97 2.47 -36.29
C LEU A 874 17.47 2.50 -36.61
N LYS A 875 16.97 1.41 -37.17
CA LYS A 875 15.53 1.18 -37.38
C LYS A 875 14.92 0.50 -36.17
N ILE A 876 14.44 1.30 -35.22
CA ILE A 876 13.81 0.83 -33.97
C ILE A 876 12.34 1.26 -33.93
N ARG A 877 11.50 0.51 -33.22
CA ARG A 877 10.06 0.81 -33.11
C ARG A 877 9.75 1.81 -31.99
N LYS A 878 10.48 1.77 -30.86
CA LYS A 878 10.20 2.59 -29.67
C LYS A 878 11.49 3.26 -29.14
N LEU A 879 11.45 4.58 -29.01
CA LEU A 879 12.51 5.40 -28.42
C LEU A 879 12.03 6.01 -27.09
N ILE A 880 12.76 5.76 -26.01
CA ILE A 880 12.47 6.32 -24.68
C ILE A 880 13.65 7.16 -24.21
N ILE A 881 13.47 8.46 -24.04
CA ILE A 881 14.49 9.35 -23.47
C ILE A 881 14.16 9.58 -21.99
N LYS A 882 15.11 9.32 -21.10
CA LYS A 882 14.99 9.60 -19.66
C LYS A 882 15.79 10.84 -19.31
N CYS A 883 15.13 11.90 -18.84
CA CYS A 883 15.74 13.18 -18.46
C CYS A 883 15.32 13.64 -17.05
N GLY A 884 15.87 14.77 -16.60
CA GLY A 884 15.48 15.41 -15.33
C GLY A 884 14.19 16.20 -15.47
N ALA A 885 13.48 16.45 -14.36
CA ALA A 885 12.19 17.16 -14.36
C ALA A 885 12.24 18.55 -15.03
N TYR A 886 13.35 19.28 -14.86
CA TYR A 886 13.52 20.61 -15.48
C TYR A 886 13.57 20.54 -17.01
N MET A 887 14.17 19.48 -17.59
CA MET A 887 14.21 19.31 -19.04
C MET A 887 12.83 19.02 -19.62
N ILE A 888 11.98 18.33 -18.86
CA ILE A 888 10.61 18.04 -19.29
C ILE A 888 9.82 19.33 -19.40
N ARG A 889 9.91 20.24 -18.41
CA ARG A 889 9.29 21.57 -18.48
C ARG A 889 9.72 22.37 -19.70
N HIS A 890 11.01 22.35 -20.05
CA HIS A 890 11.46 23.02 -21.28
C HIS A 890 10.93 22.35 -22.55
N CYS A 891 10.81 21.02 -22.57
CA CYS A 891 10.17 20.29 -23.66
C CYS A 891 8.67 20.56 -23.76
N GLU A 892 7.99 20.93 -22.65
CA GLU A 892 6.57 21.31 -22.64
C GLU A 892 6.33 22.59 -23.44
N GLU A 893 7.26 23.55 -23.40
CA GLU A 893 7.16 24.82 -24.13
C GLU A 893 7.49 24.66 -25.61
N SER A 894 8.57 23.94 -25.94
CA SER A 894 8.91 23.56 -27.32
C SER A 894 10.05 22.55 -27.35
N ILE A 895 9.82 21.39 -27.97
CA ILE A 895 10.86 20.38 -28.23
C ILE A 895 11.96 20.91 -29.15
N ASN A 896 11.63 21.92 -29.97
CA ASN A 896 12.53 22.52 -30.96
C ASN A 896 13.37 23.68 -30.40
N LYS A 897 13.31 23.95 -29.09
CA LYS A 897 14.10 25.01 -28.45
C LYS A 897 15.11 24.43 -27.45
N GLY A 898 16.21 25.16 -27.27
CA GLY A 898 17.23 24.89 -26.25
C GLY A 898 18.07 23.62 -26.47
N GLU A 899 18.64 23.12 -25.39
CA GLU A 899 19.60 22.00 -25.39
C GLU A 899 19.00 20.67 -25.88
N MET A 900 17.69 20.47 -25.69
CA MET A 900 17.01 19.26 -26.11
C MET A 900 16.88 19.18 -27.64
N ALA A 901 16.63 20.30 -28.31
CA ALA A 901 16.56 20.36 -29.78
C ALA A 901 17.87 19.93 -30.43
N SER A 902 19.00 20.43 -29.90
CA SER A 902 20.34 20.01 -30.33
C SER A 902 20.54 18.50 -30.13
N PHE A 903 20.16 17.97 -28.96
CA PHE A 903 20.27 16.55 -28.65
C PHE A 903 19.42 15.66 -29.57
N ILE A 904 18.23 16.12 -29.95
CA ILE A 904 17.32 15.40 -30.86
C ILE A 904 17.88 15.41 -32.28
N ASN A 905 18.40 16.54 -32.75
CA ASN A 905 19.04 16.63 -34.06
C ASN A 905 20.26 15.69 -34.14
N ASP A 906 21.07 15.64 -33.08
CA ASP A 906 22.15 14.66 -32.97
C ASP A 906 21.60 13.24 -33.01
N LEU A 907 20.52 12.95 -32.29
CA LEU A 907 19.87 11.63 -32.27
C LEU A 907 19.38 11.17 -33.65
N LYS A 908 18.86 12.07 -34.48
CA LYS A 908 18.43 11.77 -35.86
C LYS A 908 19.58 11.28 -36.74
N THR A 909 20.84 11.59 -36.39
CA THR A 909 22.01 11.02 -37.09
C THR A 909 22.26 9.55 -36.75
N TYR A 910 21.69 9.06 -35.64
CA TYR A 910 21.87 7.68 -35.14
C TYR A 910 20.62 6.82 -35.30
N VAL A 911 19.43 7.40 -35.20
CA VAL A 911 18.13 6.72 -35.21
C VAL A 911 17.32 7.17 -36.41
N ASP A 912 16.71 6.21 -37.10
CA ASP A 912 15.78 6.48 -38.18
C ASP A 912 14.41 6.82 -37.60
N PHE A 913 14.08 8.11 -37.52
CA PHE A 913 12.83 8.58 -36.94
C PHE A 913 11.61 8.18 -37.79
N ASP A 914 11.79 7.92 -39.09
CA ASP A 914 10.71 7.48 -39.97
C ASP A 914 10.23 6.07 -39.62
N PHE A 915 11.08 5.28 -38.94
CA PHE A 915 10.77 3.93 -38.49
C PHE A 915 10.19 3.87 -37.06
N LEU A 916 10.24 4.98 -36.32
CA LEU A 916 9.70 5.05 -34.96
C LEU A 916 8.17 5.01 -34.99
N LYS A 917 7.59 4.06 -34.26
CA LYS A 917 6.17 4.09 -33.89
C LYS A 917 5.94 4.95 -32.63
N TYR A 918 6.89 4.93 -31.70
CA TYR A 918 6.75 5.60 -30.40
C TYR A 918 7.99 6.38 -30.02
N TRP A 919 7.80 7.63 -29.57
CA TRP A 919 8.85 8.45 -28.96
C TRP A 919 8.35 9.09 -27.66
N ILE A 920 9.01 8.72 -26.55
CA ILE A 920 8.58 9.11 -25.20
C ILE A 920 9.76 9.76 -24.47
N ILE A 921 9.50 10.89 -23.81
CA ILE A 921 10.40 11.55 -22.89
C ILE A 921 9.86 11.32 -21.47
N THR A 922 10.68 10.78 -20.57
CA THR A 922 10.30 10.37 -19.21
C THR A 922 11.17 11.04 -18.16
N GLY A 923 10.55 11.44 -17.05
CA GLY A 923 11.23 12.02 -15.89
C GLY A 923 10.72 11.40 -14.59
N PRO A 924 11.09 11.98 -13.43
CA PRO A 924 10.71 11.43 -12.13
C PRO A 924 9.19 11.34 -11.93
N ASN A 925 8.45 12.38 -12.33
CA ASN A 925 7.03 12.54 -12.05
C ASN A 925 6.21 12.93 -13.30
N GLN A 926 6.85 12.98 -14.47
CA GLN A 926 6.19 13.47 -15.68
C GLN A 926 6.68 12.68 -16.88
N SER A 927 5.84 12.61 -17.90
CA SER A 927 6.19 12.07 -19.20
C SER A 927 5.49 12.84 -20.32
N ILE A 928 6.19 12.90 -21.45
CA ILE A 928 5.73 13.54 -22.67
C ILE A 928 5.85 12.51 -23.79
N MET A 929 4.77 12.31 -24.53
CA MET A 929 4.80 11.57 -25.77
C MET A 929 4.89 12.52 -26.96
N VAL A 930 5.72 12.17 -27.94
CA VAL A 930 6.06 13.03 -29.07
C VAL A 930 5.81 12.27 -30.36
N ASN A 931 5.21 12.95 -31.35
CA ASN A 931 5.09 12.38 -32.68
C ASN A 931 6.48 12.30 -33.32
N PRO A 932 6.97 11.12 -33.73
CA PRO A 932 8.31 11.01 -34.31
C PRO A 932 8.45 11.73 -35.65
N LYS A 933 7.37 11.90 -36.43
CA LYS A 933 7.36 12.60 -37.72
C LYS A 933 7.19 14.11 -37.58
N THR A 934 6.17 14.55 -36.84
CA THR A 934 5.87 16.00 -36.70
C THR A 934 6.63 16.68 -35.56
N GLN A 935 7.20 15.90 -34.63
CA GLN A 935 7.85 16.37 -33.39
C GLN A 935 6.93 17.14 -32.43
N GLU A 936 5.63 17.11 -32.66
CA GLU A 936 4.65 17.76 -31.81
C GLU A 936 4.47 16.98 -30.51
N VAL A 937 4.31 17.72 -29.41
CA VAL A 937 3.91 17.15 -28.13
C VAL A 937 2.48 16.70 -28.25
N LEU A 938 2.30 15.40 -28.15
CA LEU A 938 1.02 14.78 -28.35
C LEU A 938 0.23 14.69 -27.02
N LYS A 939 0.90 14.39 -25.88
CA LYS A 939 0.26 14.24 -24.55
C LYS A 939 1.24 14.53 -23.42
N ARG A 940 0.67 15.06 -22.33
CA ARG A 940 1.32 15.32 -21.04
C ARG A 940 0.65 14.50 -19.93
N GLU A 941 1.44 13.94 -19.04
CA GLU A 941 0.96 13.25 -17.84
C GLU A 941 1.77 13.67 -16.62
N TYR A 942 1.05 13.91 -15.52
CA TYR A 942 1.56 14.40 -14.24
C TYR A 942 1.39 13.34 -13.14
#